data_AF-A0A7H8M1L4-F1
#
_entry.id   AF-A0A7H8M1L4-F1
#
_cell.length_a   1.000
_cell.length_b   1.000
_cell.length_c   1.000
_cell.angle_alpha   90.00
_cell.angle_beta   90.00
_cell.angle_gamma   90.00
#
_symmetry.space_group_name_H-M   'P 1'
#
loop_
_entity.id
_entity.type
_entity.pdbx_description
1 polymer ?
#
loop_
_entity_poly.entity_id
_entity_poly.type
_entity_poly.pdbx_seq_one_letter_code
_entity_poly.pdbx_strand_id
1 'polypeptide(L)'
;MSHAGHALAARQLAALAAVSNGVVEVLPKHANDANDLVIALDLRDIHRGPGIKVRSRERFRLTIPETFPFAPPAVAVLHDRWRGTPHVNWGSHLCLYAAASVEWNPSDGIRGFLDRLVTWLERAAAGTLDPDGQPLHPPAAFPSAEAGHLIVHPDLGARAPWRRHAAPGPSISYAWCVSGHGRIEVLQWLDELDAFHRVLADDVQAVDEQGRPYLLIPAMLVNDHITWEYPSSARELAAGLEGVGYPRDRLLKDLTWASSLNRLLRWAENPDTEDPDTDPVVMLLGTPSRRVGGDTRLAHLVAWNLDAFGAEVASMLGRAKVLDDKEITGRVLDRAHQWLDTATVRWMTVHEARPEVARRRDEGTALSWIHGKRILVLGAGAVGAPVAEHCVRAGAKALSVVDRGTVNPGILVRQPYTYNDIGQPKAHALAARLNTLTPNFATTAAHRDAVAVFAGGSFPAENFDLIIDATADIGVRSALEHARKSRRDDWPPVATMIIGHRADHGLLAVSAPGAAGAGHDVLRRTSIRARGPQASTWNDIADDFFPDPPRTEMFFPEPGCSAPTFVGSAAELGNLASSMLIQAVQIISAGPGHQAAMTAAAVRRPSANARPTPATPLLIWDDDLVCIDPESGYEVRICADALTQMRIETRRGARVRGPEIETGGMLLGAFDDAVGVVHIDAATGPPPDSLLSQTYFEHGVAGAQELLDHHNRRTNGLTAFAGMWHTHPYGPARPSATDEAGMTTITSLSQGSRRALMLILGGPEPVWNAWRDGADAPHLYARIVENRPSADATAAGGAMAPPPGRYFSGGYAYPSDETSLPSRRRRRTWLRRRR
;
A
#
# COMPACT_ATOMS: atom_id res chain seq x y z
N MET A 1 22.98 -18.29 -43.44
CA MET A 1 21.78 -18.31 -42.59
C MET A 1 21.04 -17.01 -42.84
N SER A 2 19.74 -17.13 -43.19
CA SER A 2 18.67 -16.12 -43.32
C SER A 2 18.97 -14.62 -43.60
N HIS A 3 19.23 -14.25 -44.86
CA HIS A 3 19.02 -12.86 -45.36
C HIS A 3 17.53 -12.47 -45.52
N ALA A 4 16.60 -13.15 -44.84
CA ALA A 4 15.16 -13.02 -45.07
C ALA A 4 14.62 -11.61 -44.75
N GLY A 5 15.07 -11.02 -43.63
CA GLY A 5 14.69 -9.66 -43.24
C GLY A 5 15.16 -8.61 -44.24
N HIS A 6 16.44 -8.69 -44.64
CA HIS A 6 16.99 -7.79 -45.65
C HIS A 6 16.27 -7.92 -47.01
N ALA A 7 16.00 -9.15 -47.47
CA ALA A 7 15.28 -9.39 -48.73
C ALA A 7 13.85 -8.85 -48.69
N LEU A 8 13.15 -8.99 -47.55
CA LEU A 8 11.82 -8.43 -47.35
C LEU A 8 11.85 -6.90 -47.39
N ALA A 9 12.76 -6.27 -46.65
CA ALA A 9 12.91 -4.81 -46.61
C ALA A 9 13.23 -4.25 -48.01
N ALA A 10 14.19 -4.85 -48.72
CA ALA A 10 14.56 -4.45 -50.08
C ALA A 10 13.37 -4.56 -51.05
N ARG A 11 12.59 -5.64 -50.98
CA ARG A 11 11.39 -5.82 -51.81
C ARG A 11 10.31 -4.78 -51.50
N GLN A 12 10.01 -4.54 -50.23
CA GLN A 12 9.02 -3.55 -49.82
C GLN A 12 9.46 -2.13 -50.24
N LEU A 13 10.74 -1.82 -50.11
CA LEU A 13 11.30 -0.52 -50.46
C LEU A 13 11.29 -0.29 -51.97
N ALA A 14 11.63 -1.32 -52.77
CA ALA A 14 11.51 -1.26 -54.23
C ALA A 14 10.05 -1.05 -54.68
N ALA A 15 9.10 -1.74 -54.05
CA ALA A 15 7.67 -1.55 -54.33
C ALA A 15 7.21 -0.13 -54.00
N LEU A 16 7.65 0.45 -52.87
CA LEU A 16 7.36 1.83 -52.51
C LEU A 16 7.98 2.82 -53.50
N ALA A 17 9.25 2.65 -53.84
CA ALA A 17 9.95 3.53 -54.79
C ALA A 17 9.22 3.58 -56.14
N ALA A 18 8.76 2.44 -56.65
CA ALA A 18 8.03 2.33 -57.92
C ALA A 18 6.71 3.12 -57.96
N VAL A 19 6.04 3.30 -56.81
CA VAL A 19 4.74 4.02 -56.73
C VAL A 19 4.86 5.42 -56.13
N SER A 20 6.05 5.82 -55.66
CA SER A 20 6.28 7.08 -54.95
C SER A 20 6.45 8.31 -55.85
N ASN A 21 6.43 8.16 -57.18
CA ASN A 21 6.72 9.23 -58.14
C ASN A 21 8.04 9.98 -57.85
N GLY A 22 9.06 9.23 -57.43
CA GLY A 22 10.39 9.74 -57.14
C GLY A 22 10.55 10.32 -55.72
N VAL A 23 9.54 10.32 -54.87
CA VAL A 23 9.67 10.74 -53.45
C VAL A 23 10.65 9.85 -52.69
N VAL A 24 10.65 8.55 -52.97
CA VAL A 24 11.61 7.58 -52.44
C VAL A 24 12.43 7.01 -53.59
N GLU A 25 13.75 7.17 -53.53
CA GLU A 25 14.68 6.63 -54.51
C GLU A 25 15.64 5.66 -53.82
N VAL A 26 15.74 4.42 -54.33
CA VAL A 26 16.71 3.44 -53.82
C VAL A 26 18.01 3.58 -54.62
N LEU A 27 19.10 3.90 -53.95
CA LEU A 27 20.38 4.20 -54.59
C LEU A 27 21.26 2.94 -54.74
N PRO A 28 22.12 2.87 -55.77
CA PRO A 28 23.11 1.81 -55.91
C PRO A 28 24.10 1.84 -54.74
N LYS A 29 24.45 0.66 -54.23
CA LYS A 29 25.38 0.49 -53.12
C LYS A 29 26.78 1.04 -53.48
N HIS A 30 27.38 1.82 -52.59
CA HIS A 30 28.83 2.05 -52.55
C HIS A 30 29.36 1.21 -51.36
N ALA A 31 30.20 0.22 -51.62
CA ALA A 31 30.43 -0.99 -50.81
C ALA A 31 30.80 -0.80 -49.30
N ASN A 32 30.28 -1.68 -48.42
CA ASN A 32 31.03 -2.76 -47.71
C ASN A 32 30.22 -3.66 -46.76
N ASP A 33 28.95 -3.36 -46.42
CA ASP A 33 28.16 -4.18 -45.47
C ASP A 33 26.90 -4.81 -46.10
N ALA A 34 26.72 -6.12 -45.99
CA ALA A 34 25.67 -6.89 -46.68
C ALA A 34 24.23 -6.49 -46.27
N ASN A 35 24.07 -5.84 -45.12
CA ASN A 35 22.78 -5.54 -44.50
C ASN A 35 22.29 -4.09 -44.68
N ASP A 36 23.04 -3.26 -45.43
CA ASP A 36 22.71 -1.85 -45.64
C ASP A 36 21.96 -1.58 -46.96
N LEU A 37 20.95 -0.73 -46.89
CA LEU A 37 20.24 -0.12 -48.02
C LEU A 37 20.44 1.41 -47.99
N VAL A 38 20.65 2.04 -49.14
CA VAL A 38 20.79 3.50 -49.23
C VAL A 38 19.60 4.08 -49.99
N ILE A 39 18.95 5.08 -49.40
CA ILE A 39 17.82 5.78 -50.01
C ILE A 39 18.07 7.27 -50.13
N ALA A 40 17.40 7.90 -51.09
CA ALA A 40 17.21 9.34 -51.11
C ALA A 40 15.72 9.66 -50.96
N LEU A 41 15.41 10.62 -50.09
CA LEU A 41 14.06 11.11 -49.86
C LEU A 41 13.92 12.54 -50.40
N ASP A 42 12.83 12.81 -51.12
CA ASP A 42 12.40 14.16 -51.45
C ASP A 42 11.76 14.83 -50.24
N LEU A 43 12.34 15.94 -49.79
CA LEU A 43 11.95 16.63 -48.56
C LEU A 43 11.61 18.10 -48.83
N ARG A 44 11.26 18.44 -50.08
CA ARG A 44 10.91 19.82 -50.48
C ARG A 44 9.74 20.41 -49.68
N ASP A 45 8.83 19.56 -49.23
CA ASP A 45 7.61 19.97 -48.50
C ASP A 45 7.82 20.09 -46.98
N ILE A 46 8.99 19.72 -46.45
CA ILE A 46 9.29 19.91 -45.02
C ILE A 46 9.56 21.39 -44.73
N HIS A 47 8.80 21.96 -43.78
CA HIS A 47 8.94 23.36 -43.38
C HIS A 47 10.30 23.64 -42.72
N ARG A 48 10.93 24.76 -43.10
CA ARG A 48 12.25 25.16 -42.58
C ARG A 48 12.11 25.97 -41.30
N GLY A 49 12.29 25.32 -40.15
CA GLY A 49 12.28 25.95 -38.83
C GLY A 49 13.68 26.28 -38.27
N PRO A 50 13.75 26.60 -36.96
CA PRO A 50 15.01 26.90 -36.27
C PRO A 50 15.90 25.66 -36.04
N GLY A 51 15.39 24.45 -36.26
CA GLY A 51 16.14 23.21 -36.06
C GLY A 51 17.07 22.85 -37.22
N ILE A 52 17.16 21.56 -37.55
CA ILE A 52 18.09 21.07 -38.57
C ILE A 52 17.80 21.68 -39.95
N LYS A 53 18.85 21.92 -40.74
CA LYS A 53 18.72 22.41 -42.12
C LYS A 53 18.69 21.24 -43.10
N VAL A 54 17.48 20.92 -43.55
CA VAL A 54 17.17 19.87 -44.53
C VAL A 54 17.28 20.40 -45.95
N ARG A 55 17.91 19.66 -46.86
CA ARG A 55 17.97 19.94 -48.31
C ARG A 55 16.68 19.44 -48.99
N SER A 56 16.46 19.87 -50.23
CA SER A 56 15.34 19.36 -51.05
C SER A 56 15.37 17.85 -51.25
N ARG A 57 16.57 17.25 -51.21
CA ARG A 57 16.76 15.80 -51.21
C ARG A 57 17.88 15.43 -50.26
N GLU A 58 17.61 14.49 -49.36
CA GLU A 58 18.58 13.96 -48.39
C GLU A 58 18.78 12.47 -48.58
N ARG A 59 19.98 11.98 -48.23
CA ARG A 59 20.35 10.56 -48.35
C ARG A 59 20.50 9.92 -46.98
N PHE A 60 19.96 8.72 -46.84
CA PHE A 60 19.96 7.93 -45.62
C PHE A 60 20.51 6.53 -45.89
N ARG A 61 21.32 6.04 -44.96
CA ARG A 61 21.72 4.64 -44.87
C ARG A 61 20.79 3.95 -43.88
N LEU A 62 20.13 2.89 -44.32
CA LEU A 62 19.29 2.03 -43.50
C LEU A 62 20.04 0.72 -43.24
N THR A 63 20.28 0.40 -41.99
CA THR A 63 20.85 -0.90 -41.59
C THR A 63 19.71 -1.82 -41.19
N ILE A 64 19.49 -2.88 -41.96
CA ILE A 64 18.36 -3.79 -41.77
C ILE A 64 18.79 -4.95 -40.87
N PRO A 65 18.16 -5.14 -39.70
CA PRO A 65 18.47 -6.29 -38.86
C PRO A 65 17.97 -7.59 -39.50
N GLU A 66 18.64 -8.71 -39.22
CA GLU A 66 18.20 -10.03 -39.70
C GLU A 66 16.78 -10.39 -39.22
N THR A 67 16.39 -9.84 -38.06
CA THR A 67 15.08 -10.03 -37.42
C THR A 67 13.98 -9.14 -37.99
N PHE A 68 14.24 -8.31 -39.01
CA PHE A 68 13.19 -7.54 -39.68
C PHE A 68 12.10 -8.47 -40.25
N PRO A 69 10.80 -8.20 -40.04
CA PRO A 69 10.23 -6.93 -39.57
C PRO A 69 9.98 -6.85 -38.05
N PHE A 70 10.37 -7.85 -37.27
CA PHE A 70 10.13 -7.87 -35.82
C PHE A 70 10.97 -6.85 -35.05
N ALA A 71 12.14 -6.47 -35.59
CA ALA A 71 12.91 -5.32 -35.14
C ALA A 71 12.95 -4.23 -36.23
N PRO A 72 12.86 -2.94 -35.86
CA PRO A 72 12.93 -1.86 -36.83
C PRO A 72 14.35 -1.74 -37.41
N PRO A 73 14.48 -1.25 -38.65
CA PRO A 73 15.77 -0.79 -39.18
C PRO A 73 16.41 0.32 -38.35
N ALA A 74 17.73 0.45 -38.45
CA ALA A 74 18.47 1.63 -38.00
C ALA A 74 18.65 2.61 -39.16
N VAL A 75 18.78 3.91 -38.88
CA VAL A 75 19.02 4.95 -39.90
C VAL A 75 20.17 5.86 -39.52
N ALA A 76 21.01 6.19 -40.51
CA ALA A 76 22.04 7.22 -40.40
C ALA A 76 22.05 8.14 -41.62
N VAL A 77 22.46 9.40 -41.41
CA VAL A 77 22.80 10.33 -42.49
C VAL A 77 24.23 10.12 -42.99
N LEU A 78 24.48 10.47 -44.25
CA LEU A 78 25.80 10.33 -44.89
C LEU A 78 26.67 11.59 -44.77
N HIS A 79 26.41 12.43 -43.76
CA HIS A 79 27.14 13.68 -43.50
C HIS A 79 27.11 14.02 -42.01
N ASP A 80 27.90 15.00 -41.58
CA ASP A 80 28.03 15.46 -40.18
C ASP A 80 27.29 16.77 -39.87
N ARG A 81 26.61 17.40 -40.84
CA ARG A 81 25.92 18.71 -40.68
C ARG A 81 24.91 18.79 -39.53
N TRP A 82 24.38 17.65 -39.06
CA TRP A 82 23.39 17.59 -37.98
C TRP A 82 24.01 17.10 -36.65
N ARG A 83 25.34 16.93 -36.59
CA ARG A 83 26.06 16.60 -35.37
C ARG A 83 25.79 17.66 -34.29
N GLY A 84 25.57 17.21 -33.06
CA GLY A 84 25.27 18.08 -31.92
C GLY A 84 23.82 18.57 -31.87
N THR A 85 22.96 18.11 -32.78
CA THR A 85 21.51 18.39 -32.71
C THR A 85 20.77 17.25 -32.00
N PRO A 86 19.61 17.54 -31.38
CA PRO A 86 18.83 16.52 -30.67
C PRO A 86 18.55 15.26 -31.48
N HIS A 87 18.62 14.09 -30.83
CA HIS A 87 18.35 12.77 -31.42
C HIS A 87 19.28 12.37 -32.59
N VAL A 88 20.41 13.06 -32.78
CA VAL A 88 21.49 12.64 -33.69
C VAL A 88 22.65 12.05 -32.88
N ASN A 89 22.66 10.73 -32.76
CA ASN A 89 23.67 9.96 -32.05
C ASN A 89 24.86 9.64 -32.96
N TRP A 90 26.05 9.46 -32.39
CA TRP A 90 27.27 9.11 -33.13
C TRP A 90 27.55 9.99 -34.37
N GLY A 91 27.19 11.27 -34.25
CA GLY A 91 27.29 12.29 -35.31
C GLY A 91 26.41 12.11 -36.54
N SER A 92 25.72 10.98 -36.70
CA SER A 92 25.00 10.64 -37.94
C SER A 92 23.80 9.71 -37.77
N HIS A 93 23.71 8.93 -36.71
CA HIS A 93 22.62 7.99 -36.46
C HIS A 93 21.39 8.71 -35.89
N LEU A 94 20.21 8.44 -36.44
CA LEU A 94 18.99 9.12 -36.00
C LEU A 94 18.21 8.24 -35.02
N CYS A 95 17.96 8.76 -33.82
CA CYS A 95 17.14 8.11 -32.82
C CYS A 95 15.65 8.37 -33.11
N LEU A 96 15.02 7.45 -33.85
CA LEU A 96 13.62 7.59 -34.29
C LEU A 96 12.59 7.20 -33.23
N TYR A 97 12.93 6.28 -32.32
CA TYR A 97 12.01 5.70 -31.34
C TYR A 97 12.50 6.01 -29.93
N ALA A 98 11.59 6.46 -29.08
CA ALA A 98 11.81 6.55 -27.64
C ALA A 98 11.80 5.13 -27.02
N ALA A 99 10.84 4.29 -27.46
CA ALA A 99 10.76 2.89 -27.07
C ALA A 99 10.26 2.05 -28.25
N ALA A 100 11.21 1.51 -29.02
CA ALA A 100 10.89 0.71 -30.20
C ALA A 100 9.94 -0.46 -29.89
N SER A 101 10.01 -1.09 -28.72
CA SER A 101 9.13 -2.21 -28.33
C SER A 101 7.64 -1.83 -28.20
N VAL A 102 7.31 -0.54 -28.13
CA VAL A 102 5.92 -0.04 -28.02
C VAL A 102 5.53 0.72 -29.28
N GLU A 103 6.45 1.50 -29.85
CA GLU A 103 6.16 2.39 -30.98
C GLU A 103 6.31 1.72 -32.36
N TRP A 104 7.18 0.70 -32.48
CA TRP A 104 7.34 -0.04 -33.72
C TRP A 104 6.23 -1.09 -33.86
N ASN A 105 5.48 -1.03 -34.94
CA ASN A 105 4.54 -2.08 -35.32
C ASN A 105 5.16 -2.89 -36.48
N PRO A 106 5.62 -4.14 -36.23
CA PRO A 106 6.19 -5.00 -37.27
C PRO A 106 5.32 -5.16 -38.51
N SER A 107 4.00 -5.04 -38.36
CA SER A 107 3.03 -5.19 -39.46
C SER A 107 3.15 -4.09 -40.52
N ASP A 108 3.67 -2.91 -40.16
CA ASP A 108 3.76 -1.76 -41.07
C ASP A 108 4.96 -1.84 -42.02
N GLY A 109 5.94 -2.70 -41.71
CA GLY A 109 7.13 -2.93 -42.52
C GLY A 109 7.92 -1.65 -42.83
N ILE A 110 8.66 -1.64 -43.94
CA ILE A 110 9.54 -0.51 -44.28
C ILE A 110 8.77 0.81 -44.50
N ARG A 111 7.47 0.73 -44.84
CA ARG A 111 6.62 1.91 -45.02
C ARG A 111 6.46 2.65 -43.70
N GLY A 112 6.02 1.96 -42.64
CA GLY A 112 5.86 2.58 -41.32
C GLY A 112 7.18 3.16 -40.78
N PHE A 113 8.29 2.51 -41.11
CA PHE A 113 9.63 3.04 -40.77
C PHE A 113 9.91 4.37 -41.46
N LEU A 114 9.63 4.49 -42.76
CA LEU A 114 9.82 5.74 -43.51
C LEU A 114 8.86 6.84 -43.04
N ASP A 115 7.59 6.51 -42.78
CA ASP A 115 6.62 7.46 -42.24
C ASP A 115 7.12 8.05 -40.89
N ARG A 116 7.70 7.20 -40.05
CA ARG A 116 8.33 7.63 -38.79
C ARG A 116 9.57 8.50 -39.02
N LEU A 117 10.43 8.14 -39.97
CA LEU A 117 11.61 8.94 -40.33
C LEU A 117 11.22 10.34 -40.84
N VAL A 118 10.19 10.44 -41.69
CA VAL A 118 9.69 11.73 -42.19
C VAL A 118 9.12 12.56 -41.03
N THR A 119 8.29 11.96 -40.17
CA THR A 119 7.77 12.63 -38.97
C THR A 119 8.90 13.14 -38.07
N TRP A 120 9.96 12.37 -37.91
CA TRP A 120 11.15 12.78 -37.16
C TRP A 120 11.81 14.00 -37.81
N LEU A 121 12.02 13.98 -39.14
CA LEU A 121 12.65 15.07 -39.89
C LEU A 121 11.84 16.37 -39.80
N GLU A 122 10.51 16.29 -39.85
CA GLU A 122 9.62 17.45 -39.69
C GLU A 122 9.79 18.10 -38.31
N ARG A 123 9.76 17.29 -37.24
CA ARG A 123 9.98 17.77 -35.87
C ARG A 123 11.40 18.29 -35.68
N ALA A 124 12.39 17.63 -36.28
CA ALA A 124 13.79 18.03 -36.23
C ALA A 124 13.99 19.39 -36.91
N ALA A 125 13.40 19.61 -38.08
CA ALA A 125 13.47 20.87 -38.81
C ALA A 125 12.74 22.01 -38.07
N ALA A 126 11.60 21.68 -37.44
CA ALA A 126 10.85 22.61 -36.60
C ALA A 126 11.56 22.93 -35.26
N GLY A 127 12.54 22.12 -34.84
CA GLY A 127 13.23 22.28 -33.56
C GLY A 127 12.41 21.80 -32.36
N THR A 128 11.46 20.87 -32.56
CA THR A 128 10.50 20.42 -31.55
C THR A 128 10.70 18.97 -31.09
N LEU A 129 11.87 18.39 -31.35
CA LEU A 129 12.20 17.03 -30.89
C LEU A 129 12.35 16.94 -29.36
N ASP A 130 12.66 18.07 -28.71
CA ASP A 130 12.96 18.15 -27.28
C ASP A 130 11.99 19.08 -26.54
N PRO A 131 10.74 18.66 -26.30
CA PRO A 131 9.83 19.43 -25.46
C PRO A 131 10.31 19.49 -24.01
N ASP A 132 10.11 20.64 -23.35
CA ASP A 132 10.42 20.83 -21.93
C ASP A 132 9.71 19.79 -21.05
N GLY A 133 10.40 19.27 -20.03
CA GLY A 133 9.83 18.35 -19.03
C GLY A 133 9.60 16.90 -19.48
N GLN A 134 9.96 16.50 -20.71
CA GLN A 134 9.91 15.09 -21.12
C GLN A 134 11.17 14.30 -20.72
N PRO A 135 11.05 12.97 -20.47
CA PRO A 135 12.18 12.12 -20.10
C PRO A 135 13.30 12.18 -21.14
N LEU A 136 14.54 12.30 -20.67
CA LEU A 136 15.72 12.30 -21.52
C LEU A 136 16.10 10.85 -21.84
N HIS A 137 16.22 10.52 -23.13
CA HIS A 137 16.96 9.34 -23.54
C HIS A 137 18.43 9.74 -23.68
N PRO A 138 19.35 9.27 -22.81
CA PRO A 138 20.77 9.43 -23.08
C PRO A 138 21.11 8.77 -24.43
N PRO A 139 22.22 9.16 -25.07
CA PRO A 139 22.74 8.45 -26.23
C PRO A 139 22.73 6.94 -25.95
N ALA A 140 22.20 6.15 -26.89
CA ALA A 140 22.01 4.72 -26.72
C ALA A 140 23.34 3.97 -26.76
N ALA A 141 24.17 4.08 -25.71
CA ALA A 141 25.34 3.22 -25.56
C ALA A 141 24.87 1.84 -25.09
N PHE A 142 25.39 0.78 -25.70
CA PHE A 142 25.20 -0.59 -25.25
C PHE A 142 26.31 -0.91 -24.25
N PRO A 143 26.05 -0.86 -22.93
CA PRO A 143 27.09 -1.12 -21.95
C PRO A 143 27.48 -2.60 -22.02
N SER A 144 28.76 -2.91 -21.84
CA SER A 144 29.16 -4.29 -21.55
C SER A 144 28.84 -4.60 -20.09
N ALA A 145 28.38 -5.82 -19.80
CA ALA A 145 28.14 -6.25 -18.42
C ALA A 145 29.41 -6.12 -17.53
N GLU A 146 30.59 -6.18 -18.15
CA GLU A 146 31.90 -6.03 -17.51
C GLU A 146 32.23 -4.58 -17.09
N ALA A 147 31.47 -3.58 -17.53
CA ALA A 147 31.70 -2.20 -17.13
C ALA A 147 31.22 -1.93 -15.69
N GLY A 148 30.22 -2.68 -15.22
CA GLY A 148 29.60 -2.54 -13.91
C GLY A 148 28.37 -1.63 -13.88
N HIS A 149 27.67 -1.66 -12.76
CA HIS A 149 26.43 -0.92 -12.52
C HIS A 149 26.59 0.04 -11.35
N LEU A 150 26.03 1.24 -11.50
CA LEU A 150 26.01 2.25 -10.46
C LEU A 150 24.56 2.65 -10.17
N ILE A 151 24.13 2.64 -8.91
CA ILE A 151 22.80 3.09 -8.49
C ILE A 151 22.97 4.41 -7.74
N VAL A 152 22.25 5.45 -8.13
CA VAL A 152 22.30 6.75 -7.45
C VAL A 152 21.03 6.97 -6.65
N HIS A 153 21.16 7.04 -5.32
CA HIS A 153 20.04 7.33 -4.41
C HIS A 153 19.88 8.82 -4.06
N PRO A 154 20.94 9.58 -3.72
CA PRO A 154 20.78 10.96 -3.25
C PRO A 154 20.72 11.99 -4.39
N ASP A 155 19.87 13.01 -4.22
CA ASP A 155 19.90 14.22 -5.05
C ASP A 155 21.27 14.90 -4.91
N LEU A 156 21.90 15.23 -6.05
CA LEU A 156 23.13 16.03 -6.08
C LEU A 156 22.90 17.42 -5.46
N GLY A 157 21.66 17.92 -5.55
CA GLY A 157 21.21 18.98 -4.66
C GLY A 157 21.94 20.29 -4.92
N ALA A 158 22.14 21.06 -3.84
CA ALA A 158 22.83 22.35 -3.83
C ALA A 158 24.28 22.31 -4.33
N ARG A 159 24.87 21.11 -4.51
CA ARG A 159 26.26 20.94 -4.96
C ARG A 159 26.43 21.12 -6.47
N ALA A 160 25.33 21.07 -7.23
CA ALA A 160 25.36 21.27 -8.67
C ALA A 160 25.75 22.73 -9.03
N PRO A 161 26.83 22.94 -9.83
CA PRO A 161 27.36 24.28 -10.13
C PRO A 161 26.48 25.09 -11.12
N TRP A 162 25.45 24.46 -11.71
CA TRP A 162 24.47 25.11 -12.58
C TRP A 162 23.18 25.54 -11.87
N ARG A 163 23.16 25.59 -10.53
CA ARG A 163 22.04 26.21 -9.79
C ARG A 163 22.13 27.74 -9.83
N ARG A 164 20.98 28.41 -9.70
CA ARG A 164 20.92 29.87 -9.50
C ARG A 164 21.82 30.23 -8.30
N HIS A 165 22.80 31.11 -8.52
CA HIS A 165 23.78 31.63 -7.54
C HIS A 165 25.07 30.83 -7.29
N ALA A 166 25.37 29.76 -8.02
CA ALA A 166 26.67 29.08 -7.92
C ALA A 166 27.79 29.84 -8.64
N ALA A 167 29.04 29.68 -8.17
CA ALA A 167 30.20 30.27 -8.81
C ALA A 167 30.42 29.66 -10.21
N PRO A 168 30.74 30.45 -11.23
CA PRO A 168 30.98 29.94 -12.58
C PRO A 168 32.26 29.09 -12.62
N GLY A 169 32.19 27.94 -13.28
CA GLY A 169 33.30 27.01 -13.49
C GLY A 169 33.00 25.59 -13.02
N PRO A 170 33.81 24.60 -13.40
CA PRO A 170 33.62 23.23 -12.97
C PRO A 170 33.98 23.04 -11.48
N SER A 171 33.15 22.26 -10.79
CA SER A 171 33.36 21.86 -9.41
C SER A 171 33.57 20.35 -9.30
N ILE A 172 33.93 19.90 -8.10
CA ILE A 172 34.03 18.48 -7.77
C ILE A 172 33.22 18.19 -6.52
N SER A 173 32.58 17.03 -6.51
CA SER A 173 32.01 16.41 -5.32
C SER A 173 32.52 14.97 -5.24
N TYR A 174 32.44 14.35 -4.07
CA TYR A 174 32.81 12.95 -3.89
C TYR A 174 31.58 12.15 -3.49
N ALA A 175 31.30 11.09 -4.25
CA ALA A 175 30.24 10.15 -3.94
C ALA A 175 30.73 9.16 -2.88
N TRP A 176 30.12 9.16 -1.70
CA TRP A 176 30.28 8.10 -0.71
C TRP A 176 29.42 6.91 -1.13
N CYS A 177 30.08 5.81 -1.45
CA CYS A 177 29.46 4.65 -2.08
C CYS A 177 29.70 3.39 -1.27
N VAL A 178 28.83 2.39 -1.47
CA VAL A 178 29.05 1.01 -1.04
C VAL A 178 29.12 0.10 -2.26
N SER A 179 30.06 -0.84 -2.27
CA SER A 179 30.26 -1.81 -3.36
C SER A 179 29.85 -3.21 -2.92
N GLY A 180 29.05 -3.91 -3.73
CA GLY A 180 28.66 -5.29 -3.44
C GLY A 180 27.64 -5.84 -4.43
N HIS A 181 27.53 -7.16 -4.52
CA HIS A 181 26.59 -7.86 -5.42
C HIS A 181 26.67 -7.42 -6.91
N GLY A 182 27.88 -7.13 -7.40
CA GLY A 182 28.12 -6.73 -8.79
C GLY A 182 27.69 -5.30 -9.15
N ARG A 183 27.49 -4.42 -8.14
CA ARG A 183 27.10 -3.02 -8.33
C ARG A 183 27.72 -2.10 -7.28
N ILE A 184 27.70 -0.81 -7.57
CA ILE A 184 28.08 0.28 -6.66
C ILE A 184 26.85 1.12 -6.37
N GLU A 185 26.59 1.45 -5.11
CA GLU A 185 25.47 2.30 -4.71
C GLU A 185 25.98 3.61 -4.11
N VAL A 186 25.61 4.74 -4.70
CA VAL A 186 25.91 6.08 -4.17
C VAL A 186 24.92 6.39 -3.05
N LEU A 187 25.43 6.58 -1.84
CA LEU A 187 24.63 6.82 -0.63
C LEU A 187 24.58 8.31 -0.26
N GLN A 188 25.66 9.04 -0.51
CA GLN A 188 25.77 10.45 -0.13
C GLN A 188 26.75 11.20 -1.04
N TRP A 189 26.54 12.52 -1.19
CA TRP A 189 27.50 13.43 -1.81
C TRP A 189 28.25 14.24 -0.74
N LEU A 190 29.58 14.23 -0.81
CA LEU A 190 30.50 14.92 0.10
C LEU A 190 31.27 16.00 -0.67
N ASP A 191 31.74 17.02 0.04
CA ASP A 191 32.83 17.85 -0.46
C ASP A 191 34.19 17.22 -0.10
N GLU A 192 35.28 17.87 -0.52
CA GLU A 192 36.64 17.37 -0.30
C GLU A 192 36.98 17.25 1.20
N LEU A 193 36.53 18.21 2.01
CA LEU A 193 36.86 18.28 3.43
C LEU A 193 36.05 17.25 4.23
N ASP A 194 34.76 17.14 3.93
CA ASP A 194 33.85 16.14 4.52
C ASP A 194 34.34 14.72 4.22
N ALA A 195 34.75 14.45 2.97
CA ALA A 195 35.31 13.15 2.58
C ALA A 195 36.60 12.84 3.35
N PHE A 196 37.50 13.82 3.47
CA PHE A 196 38.76 13.68 4.21
C PHE A 196 38.52 13.41 5.70
N HIS A 197 37.69 14.22 6.36
CA HIS A 197 37.37 14.05 7.77
C HIS A 197 36.69 12.71 8.07
N ARG A 198 35.81 12.23 7.18
CA ARG A 198 35.12 10.95 7.37
C ARG A 198 36.06 9.75 7.29
N VAL A 199 36.99 9.75 6.33
CA VAL A 199 37.92 8.63 6.12
C VAL A 199 38.99 8.56 7.22
N LEU A 200 39.39 9.70 7.76
CA LEU A 200 40.43 9.80 8.80
C LEU A 200 39.87 9.82 10.22
N ALA A 201 38.57 9.60 10.41
CA ALA A 201 38.00 9.46 11.73
C ALA A 201 38.58 8.22 12.43
N ASP A 202 38.91 8.34 13.72
CA ASP A 202 39.50 7.24 14.52
C ASP A 202 38.58 6.00 14.58
N ASP A 203 37.27 6.20 14.40
CA ASP A 203 36.22 5.17 14.43
C ASP A 203 35.60 4.88 13.05
N VAL A 204 36.32 5.21 11.96
CA VAL A 204 35.83 5.03 10.59
C VAL A 204 35.34 3.61 10.35
N GLN A 205 34.08 3.49 9.92
CA GLN A 205 33.52 2.22 9.48
C GLN A 205 33.86 2.03 7.99
N ALA A 206 34.72 1.05 7.70
CA ALA A 206 35.14 0.73 6.33
C ALA A 206 34.13 -0.13 5.56
N VAL A 207 33.19 -0.75 6.26
CA VAL A 207 32.11 -1.58 5.70
C VAL A 207 30.75 -1.15 6.25
N ASP A 208 29.68 -1.44 5.52
CA ASP A 208 28.31 -1.26 6.00
C ASP A 208 27.85 -2.38 6.96
N GLU A 209 26.61 -2.31 7.45
CA GLU A 209 26.02 -3.31 8.35
C GLU A 209 25.97 -4.73 7.76
N GLN A 210 26.10 -4.87 6.43
CA GLN A 210 26.10 -6.13 5.70
C GLN A 210 27.53 -6.60 5.36
N GLY A 211 28.56 -5.90 5.84
CA GLY A 211 29.95 -6.19 5.55
C GLY A 211 30.37 -5.80 4.13
N ARG A 212 29.62 -4.92 3.45
CA ARG A 212 29.97 -4.45 2.11
C ARG A 212 30.94 -3.27 2.21
N PRO A 213 32.04 -3.26 1.43
CA PRO A 213 33.04 -2.20 1.51
C PRO A 213 32.52 -0.84 1.04
N TYR A 214 32.87 0.22 1.78
CA TYR A 214 32.73 1.59 1.32
C TYR A 214 33.85 1.98 0.35
N LEU A 215 33.55 2.96 -0.51
CA LEU A 215 34.50 3.63 -1.38
C LEU A 215 34.02 5.04 -1.76
N LEU A 216 34.96 5.92 -2.11
CA LEU A 216 34.78 7.25 -2.63
C LEU A 216 34.97 7.25 -4.15
N ILE A 217 34.05 7.89 -4.87
CA ILE A 217 34.14 8.09 -6.32
C ILE A 217 34.12 9.60 -6.59
N PRO A 218 35.12 10.16 -7.29
CA PRO A 218 35.11 11.57 -7.67
C PRO A 218 34.03 11.82 -8.72
N ALA A 219 33.27 12.90 -8.51
CA ALA A 219 32.20 13.36 -9.38
C ALA A 219 32.52 14.77 -9.89
N MET A 220 32.96 14.83 -11.14
CA MET A 220 33.29 16.08 -11.82
C MET A 220 32.01 16.72 -12.30
N LEU A 221 31.77 17.97 -11.91
CA LEU A 221 30.54 18.69 -12.22
C LEU A 221 30.87 19.86 -13.15
N VAL A 222 30.28 19.86 -14.34
CA VAL A 222 30.54 20.86 -15.39
C VAL A 222 29.27 21.65 -15.71
N ASN A 223 29.41 22.94 -16.05
CA ASN A 223 28.28 23.86 -16.21
C ASN A 223 27.54 23.73 -17.54
N ASP A 224 28.11 23.01 -18.49
CA ASP A 224 27.53 22.82 -19.82
C ASP A 224 27.22 21.36 -20.09
N HIS A 225 26.36 21.14 -21.09
CA HIS A 225 26.03 19.81 -21.57
C HIS A 225 27.19 19.24 -22.39
N ILE A 226 27.42 17.93 -22.27
CA ILE A 226 28.38 17.24 -23.13
C ILE A 226 27.79 17.09 -24.54
N THR A 227 28.57 17.48 -25.55
CA THR A 227 28.21 17.38 -26.98
C THR A 227 29.02 16.30 -27.71
N TRP A 228 29.91 15.63 -26.98
CA TRP A 228 30.77 14.56 -27.48
C TRP A 228 30.19 13.18 -27.17
N GLU A 229 30.60 12.19 -27.96
CA GLU A 229 30.20 10.79 -27.80
C GLU A 229 30.94 10.17 -26.62
N TYR A 230 30.31 9.22 -25.91
CA TYR A 230 30.94 8.56 -24.75
C TYR A 230 32.26 7.88 -25.15
N PRO A 231 33.40 8.35 -24.63
CA PRO A 231 34.71 7.86 -25.00
C PRO A 231 34.90 6.40 -24.61
N SER A 232 35.66 5.68 -25.42
CA SER A 232 36.20 4.34 -25.09
C SER A 232 37.67 4.38 -24.65
N SER A 233 38.33 5.53 -24.80
CA SER A 233 39.71 5.76 -24.34
C SER A 233 39.78 6.90 -23.32
N ALA A 234 40.72 6.81 -22.38
CA ALA A 234 40.91 7.87 -21.39
C ALA A 234 41.43 9.17 -22.02
N ARG A 235 42.14 9.08 -23.16
CA ARG A 235 42.62 10.23 -23.93
C ARG A 235 41.46 11.09 -24.42
N GLU A 236 40.49 10.46 -25.06
CA GLU A 236 39.28 11.12 -25.56
C GLU A 236 38.45 11.70 -24.42
N LEU A 237 38.36 10.98 -23.29
CA LEU A 237 37.68 11.46 -22.08
C LEU A 237 38.34 12.70 -21.50
N ALA A 238 39.66 12.70 -21.35
CA ALA A 238 40.42 13.85 -20.88
C ALA A 238 40.28 15.05 -21.83
N ALA A 239 40.37 14.83 -23.15
CA ALA A 239 40.19 15.89 -24.14
C ALA A 239 38.76 16.48 -24.13
N GLY A 240 37.74 15.63 -23.98
CA GLY A 240 36.35 16.05 -23.88
C GLY A 240 36.06 16.87 -22.61
N LEU A 241 36.68 16.50 -21.49
CA LEU A 241 36.62 17.22 -20.22
C LEU A 241 37.34 18.57 -20.27
N GLU A 242 38.52 18.61 -20.91
CA GLU A 242 39.29 19.84 -21.10
C GLU A 242 38.51 20.85 -21.94
N GLY A 243 37.79 20.38 -22.97
CA GLY A 243 36.88 21.20 -23.79
C GLY A 243 35.71 21.82 -23.02
N VAL A 244 35.34 21.29 -21.86
CA VAL A 244 34.31 21.85 -20.95
C VAL A 244 34.92 22.49 -19.70
N GLY A 245 36.22 22.79 -19.74
CA GLY A 245 36.93 23.55 -18.72
C GLY A 245 37.48 22.74 -17.55
N TYR A 246 37.51 21.40 -17.64
CA TYR A 246 38.07 20.51 -16.61
C TYR A 246 39.45 19.98 -17.06
N PRO A 247 40.58 20.59 -16.63
CA PRO A 247 41.89 20.26 -17.17
C PRO A 247 42.34 18.83 -16.82
N ARG A 248 43.17 18.25 -17.70
CA ARG A 248 43.75 16.91 -17.53
C ARG A 248 44.48 16.72 -16.19
N ASP A 249 45.26 17.72 -15.77
CA ASP A 249 46.02 17.66 -14.50
C ASP A 249 45.08 17.61 -13.29
N ARG A 250 43.95 18.32 -13.36
CA ARG A 250 42.92 18.31 -12.33
C ARG A 250 42.23 16.94 -12.28
N LEU A 251 41.88 16.36 -13.42
CA LEU A 251 41.34 15.00 -13.51
C LEU A 251 42.25 13.98 -12.81
N LEU A 252 43.56 13.99 -13.13
CA LEU A 252 44.53 13.09 -12.48
C LEU A 252 44.62 13.31 -10.97
N LYS A 253 44.67 14.58 -10.55
CA LYS A 253 44.71 14.95 -9.12
C LYS A 253 43.53 14.36 -8.36
N ASP A 254 42.32 14.51 -8.88
CA ASP A 254 41.09 14.11 -8.20
C ASP A 254 40.90 12.59 -8.17
N LEU A 255 41.26 11.89 -9.26
CA LEU A 255 41.33 10.42 -9.29
C LEU A 255 42.32 9.88 -8.26
N THR A 256 43.53 10.47 -8.21
CA THR A 256 44.57 10.08 -7.24
C THR A 256 44.13 10.35 -5.81
N TRP A 257 43.45 11.48 -5.56
CA TRP A 257 42.95 11.83 -4.24
C TRP A 257 41.93 10.82 -3.73
N ALA A 258 40.90 10.53 -4.53
CA ALA A 258 39.89 9.53 -4.16
C ALA A 258 40.49 8.13 -3.95
N SER A 259 41.39 7.70 -4.85
CA SER A 259 42.10 6.42 -4.72
C SER A 259 42.93 6.33 -3.44
N SER A 260 43.60 7.42 -3.05
CA SER A 260 44.40 7.47 -1.82
C SER A 260 43.54 7.30 -0.57
N LEU A 261 42.35 7.90 -0.54
CA LEU A 261 41.40 7.75 0.56
C LEU A 261 40.75 6.35 0.59
N ASN A 262 40.43 5.77 -0.57
CA ASN A 262 39.92 4.39 -0.64
C ASN A 262 40.92 3.38 -0.08
N ARG A 263 42.22 3.60 -0.32
CA ARG A 263 43.26 2.77 0.27
C ARG A 263 43.29 2.83 1.79
N LEU A 264 43.03 4.00 2.38
CA LEU A 264 42.92 4.12 3.84
C LEU A 264 41.71 3.36 4.37
N LEU A 265 40.58 3.40 3.66
CA LEU A 265 39.40 2.59 4.00
C LEU A 265 39.70 1.09 3.93
N ARG A 266 40.40 0.61 2.90
CA ARG A 266 40.81 -0.80 2.78
C ARG A 266 41.77 -1.23 3.88
N TRP A 267 42.71 -0.37 4.25
CA TRP A 267 43.60 -0.64 5.37
C TRP A 267 42.84 -0.71 6.71
N ALA A 268 41.84 0.15 6.91
CA ALA A 268 40.96 0.10 8.08
C ALA A 268 40.06 -1.16 8.09
N GLU A 269 39.66 -1.67 6.92
CA GLU A 269 38.89 -2.92 6.78
C GLU A 269 39.73 -4.16 7.11
N ASN A 270 40.92 -4.29 6.51
CA ASN A 270 41.80 -5.43 6.73
C ASN A 270 43.29 -5.02 6.62
N PRO A 271 43.96 -4.78 7.77
CA PRO A 271 45.35 -4.34 7.82
C PRO A 271 46.37 -5.32 7.21
N ASP A 272 46.02 -6.60 7.12
CA ASP A 272 46.91 -7.68 6.64
C ASP A 272 46.80 -7.93 5.12
N THR A 273 46.01 -7.13 4.39
CA THR A 273 45.85 -7.28 2.94
C THR A 273 47.09 -6.77 2.20
N GLU A 274 47.91 -7.67 1.64
CA GLU A 274 49.09 -7.31 0.83
C GLU A 274 48.76 -6.73 -0.56
N ASP A 275 47.50 -6.84 -1.01
CA ASP A 275 47.06 -6.37 -2.33
C ASP A 275 45.97 -5.27 -2.23
N PRO A 276 46.36 -3.99 -2.04
CA PRO A 276 45.44 -2.86 -1.99
C PRO A 276 44.90 -2.42 -3.37
N ASP A 277 45.28 -3.08 -4.47
CA ASP A 277 45.09 -2.58 -5.84
C ASP A 277 43.86 -3.19 -6.57
N THR A 278 42.85 -3.68 -5.83
CA THR A 278 41.66 -4.34 -6.39
C THR A 278 40.41 -3.44 -6.50
N ASP A 279 40.42 -2.24 -5.92
CA ASP A 279 39.28 -1.33 -5.98
C ASP A 279 39.10 -0.75 -7.39
N PRO A 280 37.86 -0.74 -7.92
CA PRO A 280 37.60 -0.16 -9.23
C PRO A 280 37.87 1.34 -9.19
N VAL A 281 38.69 1.84 -10.11
CA VAL A 281 38.85 3.28 -10.32
C VAL A 281 37.67 3.74 -11.16
N VAL A 282 36.70 4.35 -10.50
CA VAL A 282 35.49 4.88 -11.14
C VAL A 282 35.53 6.39 -11.11
N MET A 283 34.96 7.02 -12.13
CA MET A 283 34.66 8.44 -12.12
C MET A 283 33.22 8.70 -12.52
N LEU A 284 32.65 9.76 -11.96
CA LEU A 284 31.34 10.30 -12.31
C LEU A 284 31.53 11.66 -13.01
N LEU A 285 30.71 11.92 -14.02
CA LEU A 285 30.55 13.24 -14.63
C LEU A 285 29.10 13.67 -14.49
N GLY A 286 28.89 14.78 -13.80
CA GLY A 286 27.61 15.46 -13.67
C GLY A 286 27.52 16.65 -14.60
N THR A 287 26.46 16.71 -15.39
CA THR A 287 26.15 17.83 -16.29
C THR A 287 24.72 18.33 -16.04
N PRO A 288 24.40 19.60 -16.37
CA PRO A 288 23.03 20.06 -16.33
C PRO A 288 22.15 19.30 -17.33
N SER A 289 21.06 18.73 -16.85
CA SER A 289 20.01 18.16 -17.68
C SER A 289 19.03 19.23 -18.19
N ARG A 290 17.98 18.78 -18.89
CA ARG A 290 16.89 19.66 -19.37
C ARG A 290 16.04 20.17 -18.21
N ARG A 291 15.26 21.22 -18.48
CA ARG A 291 14.40 21.85 -17.49
C ARG A 291 13.23 20.92 -17.12
N VAL A 292 12.93 20.84 -15.83
CA VAL A 292 11.78 20.08 -15.31
C VAL A 292 10.61 21.01 -14.94
N GLY A 293 10.83 22.32 -15.03
CA GLY A 293 9.85 23.38 -14.83
C GLY A 293 10.55 24.71 -14.51
N GLY A 294 10.23 25.77 -15.25
CA GLY A 294 10.95 27.04 -15.13
C GLY A 294 12.44 26.93 -15.50
N ASP A 295 13.33 27.51 -14.70
CA ASP A 295 14.80 27.52 -14.96
C ASP A 295 15.56 26.37 -14.29
N THR A 296 14.88 25.47 -13.58
CA THR A 296 15.53 24.41 -12.78
C THR A 296 16.02 23.26 -13.66
N ARG A 297 17.32 22.95 -13.59
CA ARG A 297 17.96 21.82 -14.28
C ARG A 297 18.40 20.74 -13.28
N LEU A 298 18.06 19.47 -13.57
CA LEU A 298 18.54 18.34 -12.74
C LEU A 298 19.96 17.94 -13.14
N ALA A 299 20.60 17.09 -12.34
CA ALA A 299 21.88 16.50 -12.71
C ALA A 299 21.68 15.30 -13.63
N HIS A 300 22.32 15.32 -14.81
CA HIS A 300 22.55 14.13 -15.62
C HIS A 300 23.89 13.54 -15.21
N LEU A 301 23.90 12.27 -14.80
CA LEU A 301 25.08 11.57 -14.33
C LEU A 301 25.50 10.47 -15.31
N VAL A 302 26.78 10.45 -15.65
CA VAL A 302 27.41 9.37 -16.42
C VAL A 302 28.66 8.90 -15.69
N ALA A 303 29.01 7.63 -15.83
CA ALA A 303 30.12 7.02 -15.10
C ALA A 303 31.02 6.21 -16.04
N TRP A 304 32.32 6.21 -15.73
CA TRP A 304 33.31 5.35 -16.37
C TRP A 304 34.09 4.56 -15.34
N ASN A 305 34.28 3.29 -15.63
CA ASN A 305 35.22 2.39 -14.97
C ASN A 305 36.54 2.42 -15.75
N LEU A 306 37.63 2.75 -15.08
CA LEU A 306 38.96 2.82 -15.64
C LEU A 306 39.69 1.49 -15.43
N ASP A 307 40.64 1.16 -16.30
CA ASP A 307 41.37 -0.11 -16.22
C ASP A 307 42.22 -0.26 -14.95
N ALA A 308 42.60 -1.51 -14.64
CA ALA A 308 43.37 -1.87 -13.45
C ALA A 308 44.75 -1.18 -13.40
N PHE A 309 45.34 -0.85 -14.55
CA PHE A 309 46.61 -0.11 -14.60
C PHE A 309 46.43 1.34 -14.12
N GLY A 310 45.24 1.92 -14.28
CA GLY A 310 44.86 3.18 -13.66
C GLY A 310 44.87 3.14 -12.13
N ALA A 311 44.45 2.02 -11.54
CA ALA A 311 44.51 1.79 -10.10
C ALA A 311 45.96 1.81 -9.60
N GLU A 312 46.84 1.09 -10.29
CA GLU A 312 48.28 1.03 -9.97
C GLU A 312 48.95 2.41 -10.06
N VAL A 313 48.67 3.17 -11.13
CA VAL A 313 49.22 4.53 -11.33
C VAL A 313 48.74 5.49 -10.25
N ALA A 314 47.45 5.48 -9.92
CA ALA A 314 46.90 6.31 -8.84
C ALA A 314 47.51 5.94 -7.48
N SER A 315 47.70 4.65 -7.23
CA SER A 315 48.33 4.10 -6.02
C SER A 315 49.79 4.58 -5.85
N MET A 316 50.59 4.50 -6.93
CA MET A 316 51.97 4.97 -6.96
C MET A 316 52.08 6.49 -6.73
N LEU A 317 51.20 7.27 -7.35
CA LEU A 317 51.19 8.74 -7.20
C LEU A 317 50.85 9.17 -5.77
N GLY A 318 49.92 8.48 -5.12
CA GLY A 318 49.60 8.71 -3.71
C GLY A 318 50.80 8.44 -2.79
N ARG A 319 51.55 7.35 -3.03
CA ARG A 319 52.76 7.03 -2.25
C ARG A 319 53.89 8.04 -2.46
N ALA A 320 54.14 8.44 -3.71
CA ALA A 320 55.19 9.41 -4.04
C ALA A 320 54.97 10.77 -3.37
N LYS A 321 53.72 11.25 -3.31
CA LYS A 321 53.37 12.51 -2.63
C LYS A 321 53.59 12.48 -1.11
N VAL A 322 53.41 11.32 -0.47
CA VAL A 322 53.68 11.15 0.97
C VAL A 322 55.17 11.20 1.29
N LEU A 323 56.02 10.75 0.35
CA LEU A 323 57.47 10.72 0.52
C LEU A 323 58.15 12.09 0.27
N ASP A 324 57.41 13.11 -0.16
CA ASP A 324 57.88 14.47 -0.54
C ASP A 324 59.09 14.48 -1.50
N ASP A 325 59.24 13.41 -2.30
CA ASP A 325 60.30 13.29 -3.30
C ASP A 325 59.81 13.85 -4.64
N LYS A 326 60.33 15.02 -5.01
CA LYS A 326 59.95 15.74 -6.23
C LYS A 326 60.35 15.01 -7.51
N GLU A 327 61.45 14.25 -7.50
CA GLU A 327 61.93 13.52 -8.68
C GLU A 327 61.06 12.28 -8.93
N ILE A 328 60.77 11.52 -7.88
CA ILE A 328 59.86 10.38 -7.96
C ILE A 328 58.45 10.85 -8.33
N THR A 329 57.95 11.91 -7.69
CA THR A 329 56.63 12.48 -8.02
C THR A 329 56.53 12.90 -9.48
N GLY A 330 57.57 13.53 -10.04
CA GLY A 330 57.65 13.88 -11.46
C GLY A 330 57.59 12.67 -12.38
N ARG A 331 58.38 11.62 -12.10
CA ARG A 331 58.39 10.38 -12.89
C ARG A 331 57.05 9.63 -12.87
N VAL A 332 56.36 9.62 -11.73
CA VAL A 332 55.04 8.97 -11.63
C VAL A 332 53.96 9.80 -12.31
N LEU A 333 54.03 11.14 -12.25
CA LEU A 333 53.17 12.03 -13.04
C LEU A 333 53.33 11.78 -14.54
N ASP A 334 54.56 11.69 -15.05
CA ASP A 334 54.82 11.36 -16.46
C ASP A 334 54.19 10.02 -16.87
N ARG A 335 54.29 9.02 -15.99
CA ARG A 335 53.66 7.71 -16.21
C ARG A 335 52.14 7.80 -16.21
N ALA A 336 51.54 8.63 -15.36
CA ALA A 336 50.10 8.84 -15.33
C ALA A 336 49.58 9.57 -16.56
N HIS A 337 50.33 10.53 -17.09
CA HIS A 337 50.02 11.12 -18.38
C HIS A 337 50.10 10.07 -19.49
N GLN A 338 51.17 9.27 -19.56
CA GLN A 338 51.26 8.19 -20.56
C GLN A 338 50.13 7.15 -20.44
N TRP A 339 49.71 6.84 -19.21
CA TRP A 339 48.57 5.96 -18.97
C TRP A 339 47.29 6.56 -19.55
N LEU A 340 46.93 7.81 -19.23
CA LEU A 340 45.77 8.47 -19.82
C LEU A 340 45.78 8.46 -21.36
N ASP A 341 46.97 8.49 -21.99
CA ASP A 341 47.08 8.43 -23.44
C ASP A 341 46.78 7.05 -24.04
N THR A 342 46.82 5.99 -23.25
CA THR A 342 46.73 4.59 -23.71
C THR A 342 45.61 3.78 -23.06
N ALA A 343 45.06 4.26 -21.94
CA ALA A 343 44.10 3.55 -21.13
C ALA A 343 42.75 3.40 -21.81
N THR A 344 42.14 2.24 -21.56
CA THR A 344 40.76 1.98 -21.96
C THR A 344 39.82 2.39 -20.85
N VAL A 345 38.68 2.97 -21.21
CA VAL A 345 37.61 3.30 -20.26
C VAL A 345 36.34 2.57 -20.66
N ARG A 346 35.59 2.12 -19.67
CA ARG A 346 34.34 1.39 -19.86
C ARG A 346 33.20 2.19 -19.27
N TRP A 347 32.23 2.56 -20.09
CA TRP A 347 31.06 3.29 -19.61
C TRP A 347 30.18 2.38 -18.74
N MET A 348 29.86 2.83 -17.54
CA MET A 348 29.02 2.09 -16.59
C MET A 348 27.54 2.41 -16.80
N THR A 349 26.68 1.44 -16.52
CA THR A 349 25.24 1.70 -16.49
C THR A 349 24.86 2.42 -15.21
N VAL A 350 24.35 3.65 -15.32
CA VAL A 350 23.81 4.42 -14.19
C VAL A 350 22.30 4.18 -14.06
N HIS A 351 21.89 3.66 -12.92
CA HIS A 351 20.48 3.46 -12.54
C HIS A 351 20.04 4.60 -11.62
N GLU A 352 19.03 5.34 -12.05
CA GLU A 352 18.49 6.47 -11.31
C GLU A 352 17.47 5.99 -10.26
N ALA A 353 17.84 6.07 -8.97
CA ALA A 353 16.94 5.86 -7.84
C ALA A 353 16.58 7.17 -7.11
N ARG A 354 17.08 8.31 -7.61
CA ARG A 354 16.85 9.63 -7.04
C ARG A 354 15.39 10.06 -7.20
N PRO A 355 14.72 10.54 -6.14
CA PRO A 355 13.29 10.84 -6.17
C PRO A 355 12.91 12.00 -7.10
N GLU A 356 13.85 12.90 -7.40
CA GLU A 356 13.64 14.00 -8.35
C GLU A 356 13.73 13.57 -9.82
N VAL A 357 14.27 12.37 -10.10
CA VAL A 357 14.41 11.80 -11.45
C VAL A 357 13.43 10.64 -11.66
N ALA A 358 13.40 9.69 -10.72
CA ALA A 358 12.59 8.50 -10.79
C ALA A 358 11.17 8.78 -10.27
N ARG A 359 10.19 8.72 -11.17
CA ARG A 359 8.77 8.79 -10.81
C ARG A 359 8.24 7.40 -10.50
N ARG A 360 7.47 7.28 -9.42
CA ARG A 360 6.85 6.01 -9.09
C ARG A 360 5.68 5.75 -10.05
N ARG A 361 5.52 4.50 -10.46
CA ARG A 361 4.46 4.11 -11.40
C ARG A 361 3.11 3.86 -10.73
N ASP A 362 3.08 3.83 -9.40
CA ASP A 362 1.88 3.64 -8.58
C ASP A 362 1.35 4.96 -7.99
N GLU A 363 1.93 6.10 -8.38
CA GLU A 363 1.38 7.44 -8.08
C GLU A 363 -0.08 7.54 -8.56
N GLY A 364 -0.96 8.03 -7.67
CA GLY A 364 -2.39 8.19 -7.95
C GLY A 364 -3.23 6.90 -7.86
N THR A 365 -2.63 5.74 -7.55
CA THR A 365 -3.37 4.51 -7.24
C THR A 365 -3.87 4.52 -5.78
N ALA A 366 -4.83 3.66 -5.43
CA ALA A 366 -5.33 3.58 -4.06
C ALA A 366 -4.21 3.37 -3.01
N LEU A 367 -3.22 2.52 -3.32
CA LEU A 367 -2.14 2.21 -2.39
C LEU A 367 -1.15 3.37 -2.19
N SER A 368 -1.23 4.47 -2.94
CA SER A 368 -0.41 5.65 -2.67
C SER A 368 -0.66 6.24 -1.28
N TRP A 369 -1.82 5.96 -0.67
CA TRP A 369 -2.14 6.34 0.71
C TRP A 369 -1.19 5.70 1.75
N ILE A 370 -0.64 4.52 1.44
CA ILE A 370 0.34 3.81 2.31
C ILE A 370 1.68 4.54 2.38
N HIS A 371 1.99 5.40 1.40
CA HIS A 371 3.27 6.08 1.33
C HIS A 371 3.57 6.86 2.62
N GLY A 372 4.71 6.54 3.26
CA GLY A 372 5.15 7.14 4.50
C GLY A 372 4.40 6.68 5.77
N LYS A 373 3.50 5.69 5.69
CA LYS A 373 2.71 5.19 6.82
C LYS A 373 3.46 4.11 7.62
N ARG A 374 3.21 4.05 8.93
CA ARG A 374 3.66 2.99 9.86
C ARG A 374 2.54 1.97 10.00
N ILE A 375 2.81 0.71 9.70
CA ILE A 375 1.76 -0.32 9.62
C ILE A 375 2.07 -1.46 10.58
N LEU A 376 1.05 -1.92 11.31
CA LEU A 376 1.10 -3.17 12.06
C LEU A 376 0.38 -4.27 11.28
N VAL A 377 1.02 -5.41 11.11
CA VAL A 377 0.42 -6.62 10.52
C VAL A 377 0.40 -7.73 11.58
N LEU A 378 -0.80 -8.14 11.95
CA LEU A 378 -1.05 -9.27 12.83
C LEU A 378 -1.28 -10.51 11.95
N GLY A 379 -0.42 -11.51 12.10
CA GLY A 379 -0.39 -12.70 11.27
C GLY A 379 0.54 -12.55 10.08
N ALA A 380 1.57 -13.39 10.01
CA ALA A 380 2.50 -13.54 8.89
C ALA A 380 2.12 -14.78 8.04
N GLY A 381 0.82 -15.05 7.94
CA GLY A 381 0.29 -16.22 7.22
C GLY A 381 0.06 -15.96 5.73
N ALA A 382 -0.85 -16.75 5.15
CA ALA A 382 -1.21 -16.71 3.73
C ALA A 382 -1.75 -15.34 3.26
N VAL A 383 -2.35 -14.55 4.15
CA VAL A 383 -2.88 -13.22 3.84
C VAL A 383 -1.91 -12.14 4.25
N GLY A 384 -1.48 -12.15 5.52
CA GLY A 384 -0.68 -11.07 6.08
C GLY A 384 0.72 -10.94 5.47
N ALA A 385 1.36 -12.05 5.07
CA ALA A 385 2.69 -11.98 4.46
C ALA A 385 2.69 -11.31 3.06
N PRO A 386 1.81 -11.69 2.11
CA PRO A 386 1.64 -10.94 0.87
C PRO A 386 1.21 -9.48 1.08
N VAL A 387 0.28 -9.22 2.01
CA VAL A 387 -0.16 -7.85 2.34
C VAL A 387 1.00 -7.00 2.84
N ALA A 388 1.84 -7.52 3.73
CA ALA A 388 3.01 -6.81 4.24
C ALA A 388 3.99 -6.48 3.10
N GLU A 389 4.26 -7.41 2.19
CA GLU A 389 5.11 -7.15 1.00
C GLU A 389 4.52 -6.05 0.11
N HIS A 390 3.20 -6.04 -0.11
CA HIS A 390 2.55 -4.95 -0.86
C HIS A 390 2.66 -3.60 -0.15
N CYS A 391 2.54 -3.56 1.18
CA CYS A 391 2.73 -2.34 1.96
C CYS A 391 4.16 -1.77 1.81
N VAL A 392 5.19 -2.63 1.85
CA VAL A 392 6.59 -2.22 1.60
C VAL A 392 6.73 -1.62 0.21
N ARG A 393 6.25 -2.33 -0.82
CA ARG A 393 6.34 -1.89 -2.22
C ARG A 393 5.58 -0.59 -2.47
N ALA A 394 4.47 -0.36 -1.78
CA ALA A 394 3.70 0.88 -1.82
C ALA A 394 4.38 2.06 -1.10
N GLY A 395 5.55 1.84 -0.47
CA GLY A 395 6.34 2.89 0.17
C GLY A 395 5.92 3.18 1.61
N ALA A 396 5.45 2.17 2.36
CA ALA A 396 5.32 2.29 3.81
C ALA A 396 6.63 2.82 4.42
N LYS A 397 6.55 3.54 5.54
CA LYS A 397 7.72 4.03 6.29
C LYS A 397 8.35 2.91 7.11
N ALA A 398 7.50 2.10 7.75
CA ALA A 398 7.92 1.00 8.62
C ALA A 398 6.79 -0.02 8.76
N LEU A 399 7.17 -1.27 9.04
CA LEU A 399 6.24 -2.35 9.38
C LEU A 399 6.60 -2.98 10.73
N SER A 400 5.58 -3.36 11.47
CA SER A 400 5.69 -4.31 12.58
C SER A 400 4.89 -5.56 12.26
N VAL A 401 5.51 -6.73 12.39
CA VAL A 401 4.88 -8.02 12.13
C VAL A 401 4.81 -8.82 13.42
N VAL A 402 3.61 -9.28 13.78
CA VAL A 402 3.37 -10.13 14.96
C VAL A 402 2.78 -11.46 14.51
N ASP A 403 3.46 -12.56 14.80
CA ASP A 403 2.96 -13.91 14.55
C ASP A 403 3.59 -14.89 15.54
N ARG A 404 2.83 -15.87 16.04
CA ARG A 404 3.32 -16.89 17.00
C ARG A 404 3.83 -18.18 16.35
N GLY A 405 3.60 -18.35 15.06
CA GLY A 405 3.88 -19.55 14.31
C GLY A 405 5.31 -19.65 13.79
N THR A 406 5.66 -20.86 13.36
CA THR A 406 6.93 -21.23 12.75
C THR A 406 6.69 -21.63 11.28
N VAL A 407 7.70 -21.46 10.43
CA VAL A 407 7.64 -21.88 9.03
C VAL A 407 7.74 -23.41 8.95
N ASN A 408 6.73 -24.05 8.33
CA ASN A 408 6.67 -25.49 8.12
C ASN A 408 6.73 -25.83 6.61
N PRO A 409 7.09 -27.05 6.20
CA PRO A 409 7.15 -27.42 4.78
C PRO A 409 5.81 -27.21 4.04
N GLY A 410 4.68 -27.60 4.67
CA GLY A 410 3.37 -27.56 4.04
C GLY A 410 2.82 -26.15 3.73
N ILE A 411 3.37 -25.10 4.35
CA ILE A 411 2.89 -23.73 4.11
C ILE A 411 3.55 -23.06 2.90
N LEU A 412 4.66 -23.59 2.39
CA LEU A 412 5.42 -23.00 1.27
C LEU A 412 4.61 -22.93 -0.03
N VAL A 413 3.60 -23.80 -0.18
CA VAL A 413 2.69 -23.80 -1.35
C VAL A 413 1.83 -22.53 -1.44
N ARG A 414 1.79 -21.71 -0.39
CA ARG A 414 0.88 -20.56 -0.28
C ARG A 414 1.38 -19.37 0.54
N GLN A 415 2.55 -19.45 1.17
CA GLN A 415 3.16 -18.38 1.94
C GLN A 415 4.52 -18.04 1.34
N PRO A 416 4.94 -16.77 1.30
CA PRO A 416 6.13 -16.31 0.57
C PRO A 416 7.44 -16.61 1.31
N TYR A 417 7.56 -17.82 1.87
CA TYR A 417 8.74 -18.34 2.55
C TYR A 417 9.52 -19.26 1.60
N THR A 418 10.80 -19.42 1.90
CA THR A 418 11.71 -20.29 1.16
C THR A 418 11.94 -21.60 1.92
N TYR A 419 12.54 -22.58 1.26
CA TYR A 419 12.92 -23.85 1.90
C TYR A 419 13.90 -23.64 3.07
N ASN A 420 14.74 -22.61 2.99
CA ASN A 420 15.73 -22.28 4.03
C ASN A 420 15.10 -21.64 5.27
N ASP A 421 13.84 -21.18 5.18
CA ASP A 421 13.14 -20.57 6.31
C ASP A 421 12.47 -21.63 7.21
N ILE A 422 12.41 -22.90 6.80
CA ILE A 422 11.77 -23.97 7.58
C ILE A 422 12.38 -24.05 9.00
N GLY A 423 11.51 -24.05 10.02
CA GLY A 423 11.89 -24.04 11.43
C GLY A 423 12.10 -22.64 12.02
N GLN A 424 12.14 -21.58 11.20
CA GLN A 424 12.27 -20.20 11.69
C GLN A 424 10.91 -19.62 12.10
N PRO A 425 10.87 -18.71 13.10
CA PRO A 425 9.66 -17.96 13.40
C PRO A 425 9.18 -17.15 12.19
N LYS A 426 7.89 -17.26 11.86
CA LYS A 426 7.29 -16.62 10.68
C LYS A 426 7.48 -15.11 10.63
N ALA A 427 7.31 -14.45 11.78
CA ALA A 427 7.48 -13.00 11.90
C ALA A 427 8.91 -12.57 11.56
N HIS A 428 9.92 -13.30 12.06
CA HIS A 428 11.33 -13.01 11.80
C HIS A 428 11.72 -13.30 10.35
N ALA A 429 11.31 -14.45 9.81
CA ALA A 429 11.57 -14.81 8.42
C ALA A 429 10.93 -13.80 7.45
N LEU A 430 9.70 -13.36 7.73
CA LEU A 430 9.05 -12.33 6.93
C LEU A 430 9.77 -10.98 7.04
N ALA A 431 10.12 -10.53 8.24
CA ALA A 431 10.83 -9.26 8.41
C ALA A 431 12.20 -9.25 7.71
N ALA A 432 12.95 -10.34 7.81
CA ALA A 432 14.22 -10.50 7.08
C ALA A 432 14.00 -10.37 5.57
N ARG A 433 12.99 -11.06 5.01
CA ARG A 433 12.62 -10.93 3.60
C ARG A 433 12.22 -9.51 3.23
N LEU A 434 11.33 -8.87 3.99
CA LEU A 434 10.83 -7.54 3.68
C LEU A 434 11.93 -6.47 3.67
N ASN A 435 12.91 -6.57 4.56
CA ASN A 435 14.06 -5.66 4.62
C ASN A 435 15.01 -5.79 3.41
N THR A 436 14.88 -6.83 2.59
CA THR A 436 15.63 -6.97 1.32
C THR A 436 14.96 -6.28 0.13
N LEU A 437 13.70 -5.88 0.26
CA LEU A 437 12.91 -5.33 -0.86
C LEU A 437 13.24 -3.87 -1.18
N THR A 438 13.70 -3.12 -0.18
CA THR A 438 14.05 -1.71 -0.32
C THR A 438 15.17 -1.36 0.67
N PRO A 439 16.16 -0.56 0.27
CA PRO A 439 17.20 -0.08 1.17
C PRO A 439 16.61 0.62 2.41
N ASN A 440 17.26 0.46 3.56
CA ASN A 440 16.96 1.18 4.82
C ASN A 440 15.52 1.07 5.32
N PHE A 441 14.78 0.03 4.92
CA PHE A 441 13.42 -0.19 5.43
C PHE A 441 13.45 -0.90 6.78
N ALA A 442 12.69 -0.36 7.73
CA ALA A 442 12.62 -0.88 9.09
C ALA A 442 11.39 -1.78 9.27
N THR A 443 11.57 -3.09 9.07
CA THR A 443 10.62 -4.09 9.56
C THR A 443 11.03 -4.61 10.92
N THR A 444 10.14 -4.50 11.90
CA THR A 444 10.29 -5.11 13.22
C THR A 444 9.46 -6.39 13.29
N ALA A 445 9.99 -7.43 13.95
CA ALA A 445 9.31 -8.71 14.12
C ALA A 445 9.08 -9.01 15.60
N ALA A 446 7.92 -9.57 15.92
CA ALA A 446 7.63 -10.13 17.24
C ALA A 446 7.08 -11.55 17.10
N HIS A 447 7.85 -12.54 17.54
CA HIS A 447 7.40 -13.93 17.67
C HIS A 447 6.58 -14.07 18.96
N ARG A 448 5.33 -13.62 18.95
CA ARG A 448 4.45 -13.56 20.13
C ARG A 448 3.00 -13.86 19.75
N ASP A 449 2.23 -14.32 20.72
CA ASP A 449 0.78 -14.41 20.60
C ASP A 449 0.16 -13.01 20.60
N ALA A 450 -0.56 -12.67 19.53
CA ALA A 450 -1.23 -11.39 19.38
C ALA A 450 -2.31 -11.17 20.47
N VAL A 451 -2.93 -12.23 20.99
CA VAL A 451 -3.86 -12.12 22.13
C VAL A 451 -3.12 -11.54 23.35
N ALA A 452 -1.94 -12.07 23.65
CA ALA A 452 -1.12 -11.61 24.76
C ALA A 452 -0.57 -10.19 24.56
N VAL A 453 -0.39 -9.75 23.30
CA VAL A 453 -0.01 -8.38 22.98
C VAL A 453 -1.10 -7.39 23.41
N PHE A 454 -2.37 -7.72 23.20
CA PHE A 454 -3.49 -6.84 23.54
C PHE A 454 -4.00 -6.99 24.98
N ALA A 455 -3.93 -8.19 25.55
CA ALA A 455 -4.38 -8.45 26.92
C ALA A 455 -3.54 -7.76 28.01
N GLY A 456 -2.31 -7.32 27.68
CA GLY A 456 -1.36 -6.71 28.62
C GLY A 456 -1.63 -5.26 29.05
N GLY A 457 -2.75 -4.64 28.61
CA GLY A 457 -3.24 -3.35 29.14
C GLY A 457 -2.64 -2.08 28.53
N SER A 458 -1.41 -2.07 28.01
CA SER A 458 -0.86 -0.92 27.27
C SER A 458 -0.28 -1.33 25.91
N PHE A 459 -1.14 -1.28 24.89
CA PHE A 459 -0.72 -1.36 23.50
C PHE A 459 -0.54 0.06 22.92
N PRO A 460 0.63 0.44 22.38
CA PRO A 460 0.88 1.78 21.86
C PRO A 460 0.35 1.92 20.43
N ALA A 461 -0.97 2.00 20.28
CA ALA A 461 -1.66 2.08 18.99
C ALA A 461 -1.27 3.32 18.18
N GLU A 462 -0.94 4.42 18.87
CA GLU A 462 -0.50 5.72 18.31
C GLU A 462 0.80 5.64 17.50
N ASN A 463 1.56 4.54 17.65
CA ASN A 463 2.75 4.27 16.86
C ASN A 463 2.45 3.80 15.43
N PHE A 464 1.19 3.54 15.12
CA PHE A 464 0.75 3.02 13.83
C PHE A 464 -0.28 3.93 13.20
N ASP A 465 -0.28 3.97 11.88
CA ASP A 465 -1.26 4.71 11.08
C ASP A 465 -2.30 3.75 10.45
N LEU A 466 -2.06 2.43 10.51
CA LEU A 466 -2.97 1.36 10.10
C LEU A 466 -2.62 0.06 10.85
N ILE A 467 -3.64 -0.64 11.36
CA ILE A 467 -3.52 -1.99 11.89
C ILE A 467 -4.24 -2.96 10.94
N ILE A 468 -3.54 -3.99 10.48
CA ILE A 468 -4.08 -5.06 9.64
C ILE A 468 -4.11 -6.35 10.45
N ASP A 469 -5.30 -6.86 10.72
CA ASP A 469 -5.51 -8.19 11.29
C ASP A 469 -5.75 -9.22 10.19
N ALA A 470 -4.75 -10.08 9.97
CA ALA A 470 -4.77 -11.17 9.01
C ALA A 470 -4.58 -12.54 9.70
N THR A 471 -4.93 -12.64 10.99
CA THR A 471 -4.77 -13.87 11.78
C THR A 471 -5.88 -14.89 11.55
N ALA A 472 -7.07 -14.42 11.14
CA ALA A 472 -8.33 -15.17 11.11
C ALA A 472 -8.76 -15.77 12.48
N ASP A 473 -8.09 -15.39 13.56
CA ASP A 473 -8.32 -15.93 14.90
C ASP A 473 -9.40 -15.10 15.62
N ILE A 474 -10.43 -15.75 16.16
CA ILE A 474 -11.48 -15.05 16.91
C ILE A 474 -10.94 -14.44 18.21
N GLY A 475 -10.01 -15.11 18.89
CA GLY A 475 -9.40 -14.61 20.11
C GLY A 475 -8.59 -13.35 19.88
N VAL A 476 -7.83 -13.27 18.77
CA VAL A 476 -7.09 -12.05 18.40
C VAL A 476 -8.05 -10.90 18.11
N ARG A 477 -9.11 -11.15 17.34
CA ARG A 477 -10.14 -10.14 17.03
C ARG A 477 -10.84 -9.62 18.29
N SER A 478 -11.23 -10.51 19.21
CA SER A 478 -11.85 -10.12 20.48
C SER A 478 -10.86 -9.38 21.40
N ALA A 479 -9.60 -9.80 21.48
CA ALA A 479 -8.59 -9.12 22.30
C ALA A 479 -8.28 -7.71 21.76
N LEU A 480 -8.20 -7.55 20.44
CA LEU A 480 -8.05 -6.25 19.78
C LEU A 480 -9.25 -5.34 20.08
N GLU A 481 -10.48 -5.84 19.90
CA GLU A 481 -11.71 -5.11 20.23
C GLU A 481 -11.72 -4.64 21.68
N HIS A 482 -11.38 -5.54 22.62
CA HIS A 482 -11.30 -5.23 24.04
C HIS A 482 -10.27 -4.15 24.35
N ALA A 483 -9.04 -4.27 23.82
CA ALA A 483 -7.96 -3.31 24.06
C ALA A 483 -8.25 -1.91 23.48
N ARG A 484 -9.03 -1.86 22.40
CA ARG A 484 -9.41 -0.61 21.74
C ARG A 484 -10.58 0.09 22.42
N LYS A 485 -11.53 -0.66 22.97
CA LYS A 485 -12.81 -0.16 23.50
C LYS A 485 -12.72 1.16 24.28
N SER A 486 -11.80 1.24 25.25
CA SER A 486 -11.64 2.38 26.15
C SER A 486 -10.81 3.55 25.59
N ARG A 487 -10.09 3.35 24.47
CA ARG A 487 -9.20 4.35 23.84
C ARG A 487 -9.42 4.47 22.34
N ARG A 488 -10.61 4.13 21.84
CA ARG A 488 -10.89 4.00 20.40
C ARG A 488 -10.57 5.25 19.57
N ASP A 489 -10.62 6.43 20.18
CA ASP A 489 -10.29 7.71 19.54
C ASP A 489 -8.79 7.86 19.23
N ASP A 490 -7.94 7.18 20.00
CA ASP A 490 -6.48 7.17 19.82
C ASP A 490 -6.00 6.06 18.86
N TRP A 491 -6.91 5.20 18.39
CA TRP A 491 -6.56 4.06 17.55
C TRP A 491 -6.60 4.41 16.06
N PRO A 492 -5.62 3.92 15.28
CA PRO A 492 -5.67 4.05 13.83
C PRO A 492 -6.81 3.20 13.25
N PRO A 493 -7.12 3.38 11.95
CA PRO A 493 -8.02 2.48 11.25
C PRO A 493 -7.57 1.02 11.40
N VAL A 494 -8.54 0.12 11.53
CA VAL A 494 -8.31 -1.33 11.65
C VAL A 494 -8.93 -2.04 10.45
N ALA A 495 -8.14 -2.88 9.77
CA ALA A 495 -8.59 -3.73 8.67
C ALA A 495 -8.42 -5.20 9.05
N THR A 496 -9.51 -5.93 9.23
CA THR A 496 -9.52 -7.37 9.48
C THR A 496 -9.83 -8.12 8.18
N MET A 497 -8.95 -9.01 7.75
CA MET A 497 -9.02 -9.76 6.50
C MET A 497 -9.10 -11.26 6.75
N ILE A 498 -10.12 -11.90 6.20
CA ILE A 498 -10.31 -13.36 6.30
C ILE A 498 -10.61 -13.97 4.93
N ILE A 499 -10.22 -15.23 4.74
CA ILE A 499 -10.41 -15.98 3.49
C ILE A 499 -11.33 -17.17 3.72
N GLY A 500 -12.24 -17.39 2.77
CA GLY A 500 -13.20 -18.49 2.78
C GLY A 500 -12.54 -19.85 2.62
N HIS A 501 -13.26 -20.92 2.96
CA HIS A 501 -12.70 -22.28 3.07
C HIS A 501 -12.14 -22.86 1.75
N ARG A 502 -12.51 -22.28 0.60
CA ARG A 502 -12.02 -22.66 -0.74
C ARG A 502 -11.19 -21.57 -1.43
N ALA A 503 -10.87 -20.49 -0.71
CA ALA A 503 -10.23 -19.31 -1.30
C ALA A 503 -10.99 -18.76 -2.54
N ASP A 504 -12.31 -18.94 -2.58
CA ASP A 504 -13.19 -18.37 -3.61
C ASP A 504 -13.62 -16.93 -3.24
N HIS A 505 -13.63 -16.65 -1.93
CA HIS A 505 -14.04 -15.37 -1.36
C HIS A 505 -13.03 -14.86 -0.32
N GLY A 506 -12.87 -13.54 -0.27
CA GLY A 506 -12.28 -12.80 0.84
C GLY A 506 -13.36 -11.96 1.53
N LEU A 507 -13.25 -11.79 2.83
CA LEU A 507 -14.11 -10.90 3.60
C LEU A 507 -13.24 -9.94 4.41
N LEU A 508 -13.51 -8.66 4.23
CA LEU A 508 -12.82 -7.54 4.83
C LEU A 508 -13.78 -6.81 5.77
N ALA A 509 -13.32 -6.52 6.98
CA ALA A 509 -13.96 -5.59 7.91
C ALA A 509 -13.01 -4.41 8.14
N VAL A 510 -13.50 -3.19 7.93
CA VAL A 510 -12.76 -1.94 8.11
C VAL A 510 -13.48 -1.09 9.13
N SER A 511 -12.73 -0.59 10.11
CA SER A 511 -13.21 0.37 11.09
C SER A 511 -12.37 1.64 11.06
N ALA A 512 -13.06 2.78 11.02
CA ALA A 512 -12.44 4.09 11.10
C ALA A 512 -11.93 4.38 12.53
N PRO A 513 -11.03 5.37 12.69
CA PRO A 513 -10.66 5.88 14.01
C PRO A 513 -11.92 6.29 14.80
N GLY A 514 -11.97 6.00 16.10
CA GLY A 514 -13.11 6.34 16.97
C GLY A 514 -14.34 5.41 16.88
N ALA A 515 -14.46 4.57 15.85
CA ALA A 515 -15.64 3.73 15.65
C ALA A 515 -15.95 2.84 16.87
N ALA A 516 -17.22 2.58 17.19
CA ALA A 516 -17.59 1.73 18.32
C ALA A 516 -17.09 0.29 18.15
N GLY A 517 -17.22 -0.30 16.96
CA GLY A 517 -16.80 -1.68 16.65
C GLY A 517 -15.59 -1.79 15.72
N ALA A 518 -14.76 -2.82 15.90
CA ALA A 518 -13.72 -3.29 14.98
C ALA A 518 -14.10 -4.63 14.32
N GLY A 519 -13.12 -5.38 13.81
CA GLY A 519 -13.35 -6.61 13.04
C GLY A 519 -14.22 -7.65 13.75
N HIS A 520 -14.20 -7.72 15.09
CA HIS A 520 -15.06 -8.63 15.85
C HIS A 520 -16.56 -8.28 15.69
N ASP A 521 -16.92 -7.02 15.93
CA ASP A 521 -18.31 -6.56 15.81
C ASP A 521 -18.77 -6.44 14.34
N VAL A 522 -17.90 -5.93 13.45
CA VAL A 522 -18.24 -5.77 12.03
C VAL A 522 -18.55 -7.12 11.37
N LEU A 523 -17.79 -8.18 11.67
CA LEU A 523 -18.07 -9.51 11.13
C LEU A 523 -19.34 -10.12 11.71
N ARG A 524 -19.64 -9.87 12.99
CA ARG A 524 -20.93 -10.24 13.60
C ARG A 524 -22.09 -9.56 12.89
N ARG A 525 -22.02 -8.24 12.67
CA ARG A 525 -23.03 -7.48 11.91
C ARG A 525 -23.17 -7.95 10.48
N THR A 526 -22.05 -8.33 9.86
CA THR A 526 -22.04 -8.89 8.50
C THR A 526 -22.86 -10.17 8.46
N SER A 527 -22.67 -11.10 9.40
CA SER A 527 -23.46 -12.32 9.48
C SER A 527 -24.97 -12.04 9.62
N ILE A 528 -25.34 -11.08 10.48
CA ILE A 528 -26.75 -10.66 10.67
C ILE A 528 -27.35 -10.07 9.39
N ARG A 529 -26.63 -9.17 8.70
CA ARG A 529 -27.13 -8.48 7.50
C ARG A 529 -27.09 -9.34 6.24
N ALA A 530 -26.08 -10.19 6.09
CA ALA A 530 -25.89 -11.05 4.93
C ALA A 530 -27.05 -12.05 4.72
N ARG A 531 -27.78 -12.39 5.78
CA ARG A 531 -28.98 -13.26 5.74
C ARG A 531 -30.30 -12.49 5.76
N GLY A 532 -30.24 -11.16 5.69
CA GLY A 532 -31.39 -10.26 5.74
C GLY A 532 -31.84 -9.75 4.36
N PRO A 533 -32.30 -8.49 4.27
CA PRO A 533 -32.73 -7.89 3.00
C PRO A 533 -31.67 -7.91 1.88
N GLN A 534 -30.39 -8.05 2.25
CA GLN A 534 -29.23 -8.10 1.34
C GLN A 534 -28.85 -9.53 0.91
N ALA A 535 -29.62 -10.55 1.29
CA ALA A 535 -29.32 -11.96 1.03
C ALA A 535 -29.00 -12.25 -0.44
N SER A 536 -29.71 -11.65 -1.39
CA SER A 536 -29.49 -11.87 -2.82
C SER A 536 -28.07 -11.54 -3.31
N THR A 537 -27.34 -10.67 -2.61
CA THR A 537 -25.97 -10.25 -2.98
C THR A 537 -24.89 -10.77 -2.03
N TRP A 538 -25.26 -11.40 -0.91
CA TRP A 538 -24.34 -11.86 0.14
C TRP A 538 -24.48 -13.33 0.54
N ASN A 539 -25.45 -14.08 0.00
CA ASN A 539 -25.70 -15.47 0.39
C ASN A 539 -24.45 -16.37 0.26
N ASP A 540 -23.71 -16.27 -0.83
CA ASP A 540 -22.48 -17.04 -1.06
C ASP A 540 -21.40 -16.72 -0.01
N ILE A 541 -21.28 -15.45 0.39
CA ILE A 541 -20.40 -15.01 1.48
C ILE A 541 -20.91 -15.54 2.82
N ALA A 542 -22.22 -15.49 3.07
CA ALA A 542 -22.82 -16.00 4.30
C ALA A 542 -22.59 -17.51 4.44
N ASP A 543 -22.74 -18.26 3.36
CA ASP A 543 -22.55 -19.70 3.34
C ASP A 543 -21.06 -20.07 3.50
N ASP A 544 -20.15 -19.26 2.98
CA ASP A 544 -18.70 -19.47 3.13
C ASP A 544 -18.22 -19.19 4.56
N PHE A 545 -18.47 -17.97 5.07
CA PHE A 545 -17.90 -17.46 6.31
C PHE A 545 -18.75 -17.69 7.55
N PHE A 546 -20.06 -17.86 7.40
CA PHE A 546 -21.01 -18.00 8.52
C PHE A 546 -21.95 -19.19 8.34
N PRO A 547 -21.45 -20.40 8.00
CA PRO A 547 -22.28 -21.54 7.62
C PRO A 547 -23.25 -21.96 8.72
N ASP A 548 -24.47 -22.32 8.34
CA ASP A 548 -25.50 -22.88 9.22
C ASP A 548 -26.15 -24.12 8.56
N PRO A 549 -25.99 -25.34 9.13
CA PRO A 549 -25.20 -25.66 10.31
C PRO A 549 -23.68 -25.46 10.07
N PRO A 550 -22.85 -25.39 11.14
CA PRO A 550 -21.40 -25.30 11.02
C PRO A 550 -20.82 -26.42 10.15
N ARG A 551 -19.75 -26.11 9.40
CA ARG A 551 -19.05 -27.06 8.54
C ARG A 551 -18.51 -28.24 9.36
N THR A 552 -18.89 -29.45 8.96
CA THR A 552 -18.38 -30.69 9.55
C THR A 552 -17.13 -31.21 8.83
N GLU A 553 -17.02 -30.95 7.53
CA GLU A 553 -15.83 -31.26 6.75
C GLU A 553 -14.83 -30.12 6.84
N MET A 554 -13.70 -30.39 7.49
CA MET A 554 -12.59 -29.46 7.65
C MET A 554 -11.36 -30.00 6.95
N PHE A 555 -10.66 -29.15 6.21
CA PHE A 555 -9.38 -29.51 5.61
C PHE A 555 -8.26 -29.39 6.65
N PHE A 556 -7.61 -30.52 6.92
CA PHE A 556 -6.41 -30.62 7.76
C PHE A 556 -5.23 -30.96 6.86
N PRO A 557 -4.25 -30.05 6.70
CA PRO A 557 -3.13 -30.26 5.78
C PRO A 557 -2.17 -31.37 6.26
N GLU A 558 -2.09 -31.59 7.57
CA GLU A 558 -1.23 -32.61 8.19
C GLU A 558 -2.07 -33.39 9.22
N PRO A 559 -2.01 -34.74 9.23
CA PRO A 559 -2.65 -35.54 10.28
C PRO A 559 -2.07 -35.16 11.66
N GLY A 560 -2.91 -34.74 12.61
CA GLY A 560 -2.50 -34.38 13.98
C GLY A 560 -2.75 -32.91 14.36
N CYS A 561 -1.76 -32.24 14.96
CA CYS A 561 -1.85 -30.92 15.61
C CYS A 561 -2.07 -29.70 14.68
N SER A 562 -2.44 -29.91 13.42
CA SER A 562 -2.75 -28.81 12.50
C SER A 562 -4.13 -28.23 12.77
N ALA A 563 -4.23 -26.90 12.79
CA ALA A 563 -5.54 -26.24 12.81
C ALA A 563 -6.25 -26.42 11.45
N PRO A 564 -7.58 -26.60 11.42
CA PRO A 564 -8.37 -26.53 10.20
C PRO A 564 -8.03 -25.29 9.38
N THR A 565 -7.91 -25.44 8.06
CA THR A 565 -7.59 -24.33 7.18
C THR A 565 -8.33 -24.44 5.85
N PHE A 566 -8.22 -23.42 5.00
CA PHE A 566 -8.83 -23.39 3.68
C PHE A 566 -7.99 -24.16 2.64
N VAL A 567 -8.62 -24.51 1.51
CA VAL A 567 -7.99 -25.05 0.30
C VAL A 567 -7.83 -23.93 -0.72
N GLY A 568 -6.61 -23.71 -1.22
CA GLY A 568 -6.33 -22.67 -2.23
C GLY A 568 -4.84 -22.53 -2.53
N SER A 569 -4.51 -22.16 -3.77
CA SER A 569 -3.14 -21.96 -4.25
C SER A 569 -2.58 -20.58 -3.91
N ALA A 570 -1.25 -20.41 -3.97
CA ALA A 570 -0.60 -19.12 -3.76
C ALA A 570 -1.15 -18.01 -4.67
N ALA A 571 -1.51 -18.32 -5.93
CA ALA A 571 -2.03 -17.33 -6.88
C ALA A 571 -3.42 -16.83 -6.48
N GLU A 572 -4.29 -17.73 -6.04
CA GLU A 572 -5.66 -17.40 -5.61
C GLU A 572 -5.63 -16.55 -4.34
N LEU A 573 -4.71 -16.87 -3.43
CA LEU A 573 -4.51 -16.11 -2.21
C LEU A 573 -3.88 -14.75 -2.46
N GLY A 574 -2.88 -14.68 -3.33
CA GLY A 574 -2.30 -13.43 -3.78
C GLY A 574 -3.39 -12.50 -4.34
N ASN A 575 -4.26 -13.01 -5.21
CA ASN A 575 -5.37 -12.22 -5.76
C ASN A 575 -6.32 -11.68 -4.67
N LEU A 576 -6.78 -12.54 -3.75
CA LEU A 576 -7.68 -12.12 -2.67
C LEU A 576 -7.00 -11.14 -1.71
N ALA A 577 -5.76 -11.41 -1.29
CA ALA A 577 -5.00 -10.58 -0.37
C ALA A 577 -4.73 -9.18 -0.94
N SER A 578 -4.25 -9.08 -2.19
CA SER A 578 -4.04 -7.79 -2.85
C SER A 578 -5.36 -7.03 -3.04
N SER A 579 -6.43 -7.72 -3.42
CA SER A 579 -7.74 -7.09 -3.65
C SER A 579 -8.37 -6.56 -2.35
N MET A 580 -8.26 -7.33 -1.25
CA MET A 580 -8.71 -6.88 0.07
C MET A 580 -7.88 -5.70 0.57
N LEU A 581 -6.56 -5.68 0.34
CA LEU A 581 -5.72 -4.54 0.72
C LEU A 581 -6.09 -3.27 -0.06
N ILE A 582 -6.25 -3.37 -1.37
CA ILE A 582 -6.70 -2.25 -2.21
C ILE A 582 -8.03 -1.71 -1.69
N GLN A 583 -9.00 -2.60 -1.40
CA GLN A 583 -10.29 -2.16 -0.88
C GLN A 583 -10.20 -1.54 0.51
N ALA A 584 -9.43 -2.13 1.42
CA ALA A 584 -9.24 -1.57 2.75
C ALA A 584 -8.74 -0.13 2.67
N VAL A 585 -7.72 0.10 1.83
CA VAL A 585 -7.17 1.44 1.64
C VAL A 585 -8.16 2.38 0.95
N GLN A 586 -8.95 1.92 -0.03
CA GLN A 586 -10.01 2.73 -0.65
C GLN A 586 -11.07 3.17 0.36
N ILE A 587 -11.50 2.27 1.25
CA ILE A 587 -12.45 2.58 2.31
C ILE A 587 -11.84 3.58 3.31
N ILE A 588 -10.58 3.37 3.72
CA ILE A 588 -9.88 4.23 4.69
C ILE A 588 -9.60 5.63 4.13
N SER A 589 -9.25 5.72 2.84
CA SER A 589 -8.86 6.98 2.18
C SER A 589 -10.02 7.72 1.52
N ALA A 590 -11.26 7.25 1.72
CA ALA A 590 -12.45 7.93 1.21
C ALA A 590 -12.54 9.36 1.77
N GLY A 591 -12.97 10.31 0.93
CA GLY A 591 -13.02 11.73 1.28
C GLY A 591 -14.01 12.05 2.42
N PRO A 592 -13.88 13.23 3.07
CA PRO A 592 -14.79 13.67 4.13
C PRO A 592 -16.25 13.60 3.68
N GLY A 593 -17.11 12.91 4.43
CA GLY A 593 -18.53 12.68 4.10
C GLY A 593 -18.85 11.34 3.43
N HIS A 594 -17.86 10.55 3.02
CA HIS A 594 -18.03 9.18 2.51
C HIS A 594 -17.37 8.12 3.41
N GLN A 595 -16.73 8.55 4.50
CA GLN A 595 -16.09 7.67 5.46
C GLN A 595 -17.12 7.21 6.51
N ALA A 596 -17.50 5.94 6.43
CA ALA A 596 -18.34 5.32 7.45
C ALA A 596 -17.50 4.85 8.64
N ALA A 597 -18.13 4.79 9.82
CA ALA A 597 -17.47 4.30 11.03
C ALA A 597 -17.05 2.83 10.87
N MET A 598 -17.92 2.02 10.28
CA MET A 598 -17.72 0.59 10.11
C MET A 598 -18.17 0.14 8.72
N THR A 599 -17.35 -0.65 8.04
CA THR A 599 -17.63 -1.17 6.70
C THR A 599 -17.21 -2.64 6.59
N ALA A 600 -18.01 -3.45 5.92
CA ALA A 600 -17.63 -4.79 5.48
C ALA A 600 -17.65 -4.86 3.95
N ALA A 601 -16.65 -5.50 3.37
CA ALA A 601 -16.54 -5.71 1.94
C ALA A 601 -16.24 -7.18 1.65
N ALA A 602 -16.96 -7.77 0.70
CA ALA A 602 -16.62 -9.10 0.20
C ALA A 602 -15.81 -8.96 -1.09
N VAL A 603 -14.78 -9.77 -1.29
CA VAL A 603 -14.04 -9.88 -2.55
C VAL A 603 -14.31 -11.25 -3.14
N ARG A 604 -14.80 -11.30 -4.38
CA ARG A 604 -15.03 -12.56 -5.10
C ARG A 604 -13.95 -12.77 -6.15
N ARG A 605 -13.45 -13.99 -6.27
CA ARG A 605 -12.65 -14.34 -7.45
C ARG A 605 -13.54 -14.34 -8.70
N PRO A 606 -13.07 -13.80 -9.84
CA PRO A 606 -13.80 -13.92 -11.10
C PRO A 606 -13.95 -15.40 -11.48
N SER A 607 -15.19 -15.90 -11.53
CA SER A 607 -15.49 -17.24 -12.04
C SER A 607 -16.15 -17.12 -13.41
N ALA A 608 -15.72 -17.94 -14.38
CA ALA A 608 -16.22 -17.93 -15.75
C ALA A 608 -17.73 -18.18 -15.89
N ASN A 609 -18.37 -18.73 -14.84
CA ASN A 609 -19.78 -19.16 -14.84
C ASN A 609 -20.66 -18.47 -13.78
N ALA A 610 -20.22 -17.37 -13.16
CA ALA A 610 -20.98 -16.71 -12.11
C ALA A 610 -22.08 -15.78 -12.67
N ARG A 611 -23.26 -15.76 -12.01
CA ARG A 611 -24.31 -14.74 -12.22
C ARG A 611 -23.71 -13.34 -12.02
N PRO A 612 -24.31 -12.27 -12.61
CA PRO A 612 -23.87 -10.90 -12.41
C PRO A 612 -24.15 -10.45 -10.96
N THR A 613 -23.23 -10.80 -10.06
CA THR A 613 -23.18 -10.33 -8.67
C THR A 613 -22.07 -9.28 -8.59
N PRO A 614 -22.22 -8.19 -7.82
CA PRO A 614 -21.12 -7.23 -7.63
C PRO A 614 -19.85 -7.96 -7.19
N ALA A 615 -18.72 -7.67 -7.83
CA ALA A 615 -17.44 -8.28 -7.45
C ALA A 615 -17.03 -7.88 -6.02
N THR A 616 -17.51 -6.72 -5.54
CA THR A 616 -17.13 -6.15 -4.26
C THR A 616 -18.29 -5.43 -3.55
N PRO A 617 -19.33 -6.16 -3.08
CA PRO A 617 -20.44 -5.53 -2.37
C PRO A 617 -19.97 -5.00 -1.02
N LEU A 618 -20.59 -3.92 -0.58
CA LEU A 618 -20.31 -3.28 0.70
C LEU A 618 -21.53 -3.34 1.61
N LEU A 619 -21.28 -3.54 2.91
CA LEU A 619 -22.22 -3.23 3.98
C LEU A 619 -21.61 -2.12 4.81
N ILE A 620 -22.40 -1.07 5.06
CA ILE A 620 -21.94 0.15 5.71
C ILE A 620 -22.81 0.39 6.95
N TRP A 621 -22.17 0.80 8.04
CA TRP A 621 -22.84 1.16 9.28
C TRP A 621 -22.35 2.53 9.77
N ASP A 622 -23.32 3.35 10.20
CA ASP A 622 -23.05 4.49 11.08
C ASP A 622 -22.50 3.99 12.41
N ASP A 623 -21.92 4.91 13.18
CA ASP A 623 -21.43 4.57 14.50
C ASP A 623 -22.57 4.28 15.48
N ASP A 624 -22.29 3.46 16.49
CA ASP A 624 -23.28 3.15 17.51
C ASP A 624 -23.40 4.28 18.53
N LEU A 625 -24.60 4.39 19.12
CA LEU A 625 -24.74 5.14 20.36
C LEU A 625 -24.22 4.27 21.51
N VAL A 626 -23.22 4.77 22.22
CA VAL A 626 -22.54 4.06 23.29
C VAL A 626 -22.92 4.65 24.65
N CYS A 627 -23.33 3.81 25.59
CA CYS A 627 -23.43 4.16 27.00
C CYS A 627 -22.77 3.09 27.88
N ILE A 628 -22.34 3.47 29.08
CA ILE A 628 -21.65 2.57 30.01
C ILE A 628 -22.59 2.26 31.17
N ASP A 629 -22.74 1.00 31.52
CA ASP A 629 -23.36 0.61 32.79
C ASP A 629 -22.37 0.93 33.93
N PRO A 630 -22.68 1.88 34.82
CA PRO A 630 -21.75 2.32 35.85
C PRO A 630 -21.44 1.25 36.89
N GLU A 631 -22.30 0.22 37.04
CA GLU A 631 -22.13 -0.82 38.05
C GLU A 631 -21.26 -1.98 37.53
N SER A 632 -21.54 -2.47 36.33
CA SER A 632 -20.81 -3.59 35.74
C SER A 632 -19.61 -3.19 34.88
N GLY A 633 -19.54 -1.93 34.44
CA GLY A 633 -18.54 -1.44 33.49
C GLY A 633 -18.74 -1.93 32.05
N TYR A 634 -19.85 -2.60 31.74
CA TYR A 634 -20.17 -3.01 30.38
C TYR A 634 -20.48 -1.80 29.51
N GLU A 635 -20.01 -1.88 28.27
CA GLU A 635 -20.37 -0.92 27.23
C GLU A 635 -21.63 -1.42 26.51
N VAL A 636 -22.70 -0.65 26.54
CA VAL A 636 -23.93 -0.92 25.81
C VAL A 636 -23.86 -0.18 24.48
N ARG A 637 -23.83 -0.94 23.39
CA ARG A 637 -23.74 -0.44 22.01
C ARG A 637 -25.08 -0.57 21.33
N ILE A 638 -25.69 0.57 21.00
CA ILE A 638 -27.01 0.62 20.38
C ILE A 638 -26.87 1.02 18.93
N CYS A 639 -27.16 0.09 18.02
CA CYS A 639 -27.09 0.38 16.59
C CYS A 639 -28.21 1.34 16.15
N ALA A 640 -27.98 2.03 15.03
CA ALA A 640 -28.93 3.00 14.47
C ALA A 640 -30.32 2.38 14.17
N ASP A 641 -30.37 1.12 13.75
CA ASP A 641 -31.63 0.40 13.46
C ASP A 641 -32.48 0.24 14.74
N ALA A 642 -31.86 -0.14 15.86
CA ALA A 642 -32.53 -0.27 17.15
C ALA A 642 -33.03 1.09 17.68
N LEU A 643 -32.20 2.15 17.59
CA LEU A 643 -32.63 3.51 17.97
C LEU A 643 -33.79 4.00 17.13
N THR A 644 -33.76 3.72 15.82
CA THR A 644 -34.84 4.09 14.90
C THR A 644 -36.13 3.36 15.26
N GLN A 645 -36.06 2.07 15.60
CA GLN A 645 -37.22 1.29 16.05
C GLN A 645 -37.83 1.84 17.35
N MET A 646 -37.00 2.18 18.34
CA MET A 646 -37.46 2.83 19.58
C MET A 646 -38.14 4.17 19.28
N ARG A 647 -37.53 5.01 18.43
CA ARG A 647 -38.08 6.30 18.03
C ARG A 647 -39.41 6.18 17.29
N ILE A 648 -39.53 5.20 16.38
CA ILE A 648 -40.77 4.94 15.64
C ILE A 648 -41.91 4.59 16.61
N GLU A 649 -41.66 3.73 17.60
CA GLU A 649 -42.69 3.38 18.59
C GLU A 649 -43.03 4.59 19.48
N THR A 650 -42.05 5.39 19.92
CA THR A 650 -42.32 6.62 20.68
C THR A 650 -43.17 7.62 19.89
N ARG A 651 -42.86 7.85 18.61
CA ARG A 651 -43.68 8.70 17.71
C ARG A 651 -45.09 8.15 17.54
N ARG A 652 -45.24 6.82 17.43
CA ARG A 652 -46.54 6.19 17.35
C ARG A 652 -47.32 6.38 18.65
N GLY A 653 -46.71 6.13 19.80
CA GLY A 653 -47.29 6.33 21.12
C GLY A 653 -47.76 7.77 21.34
N ALA A 654 -46.91 8.76 21.03
CA ALA A 654 -47.25 10.16 21.12
C ALA A 654 -48.50 10.55 20.30
N ARG A 655 -48.64 9.98 19.10
CA ARG A 655 -49.80 10.23 18.21
C ARG A 655 -51.09 9.56 18.67
N VAL A 656 -51.01 8.35 19.24
CA VAL A 656 -52.21 7.52 19.51
C VAL A 656 -52.63 7.49 20.98
N ARG A 657 -51.71 7.70 21.92
CA ARG A 657 -51.94 7.64 23.38
C ARG A 657 -51.70 8.99 24.07
N GLY A 658 -50.88 9.85 23.46
CA GLY A 658 -50.50 11.17 23.96
C GLY A 658 -48.98 11.29 24.19
N PRO A 659 -48.41 12.50 24.08
CA PRO A 659 -46.95 12.71 24.08
C PRO A 659 -46.27 12.43 25.42
N GLU A 660 -47.04 12.41 26.52
CA GLU A 660 -46.56 12.15 27.88
C GLU A 660 -46.67 10.68 28.30
N ILE A 661 -47.25 9.82 27.46
CA ILE A 661 -47.44 8.40 27.80
C ILE A 661 -46.14 7.63 27.57
N GLU A 662 -45.68 6.93 28.61
CA GLU A 662 -44.52 6.06 28.54
C GLU A 662 -44.78 4.91 27.55
N THR A 663 -43.72 4.47 26.87
CA THR A 663 -43.72 3.29 26.01
C THR A 663 -42.43 2.52 26.19
N GLY A 664 -42.38 1.31 25.65
CA GLY A 664 -41.20 0.46 25.75
C GLY A 664 -41.36 -0.85 24.98
N GLY A 665 -40.46 -1.78 25.25
CA GLY A 665 -40.47 -3.10 24.63
C GLY A 665 -39.23 -3.90 24.96
N MET A 666 -39.01 -4.99 24.23
CA MET A 666 -37.80 -5.81 24.35
C MET A 666 -36.66 -5.23 23.53
N LEU A 667 -35.44 -5.38 24.05
CA LEU A 667 -34.18 -5.19 23.37
C LEU A 667 -33.63 -6.55 22.92
N LEU A 668 -33.25 -6.62 21.65
CA LEU A 668 -32.73 -7.83 21.02
C LEU A 668 -31.25 -7.60 20.67
N GLY A 669 -30.41 -8.54 21.09
CA GLY A 669 -28.97 -8.34 21.08
C GLY A 669 -28.17 -9.54 21.58
N ALA A 670 -26.93 -9.28 21.98
CA ALA A 670 -26.05 -10.29 22.58
C ALA A 670 -25.16 -9.66 23.66
N PHE A 671 -24.92 -10.41 24.74
CA PHE A 671 -23.87 -10.12 25.70
C PHE A 671 -22.56 -10.76 25.21
N ASP A 672 -21.50 -9.98 25.14
CA ASP A 672 -20.15 -10.46 24.86
C ASP A 672 -19.26 -10.20 26.08
N ASP A 673 -19.07 -11.27 26.86
CA ASP A 673 -18.29 -11.23 28.10
C ASP A 673 -16.78 -11.07 27.83
N ALA A 674 -16.29 -11.49 26.65
CA ALA A 674 -14.87 -11.42 26.33
C ALA A 674 -14.41 -9.97 26.12
N VAL A 675 -15.26 -9.15 25.51
CA VAL A 675 -14.98 -7.72 25.32
C VAL A 675 -15.66 -6.83 26.37
N GLY A 676 -16.63 -7.36 27.12
CA GLY A 676 -17.43 -6.60 28.09
C GLY A 676 -18.35 -5.60 27.42
N VAL A 677 -19.11 -6.09 26.42
CA VAL A 677 -20.03 -5.30 25.59
C VAL A 677 -21.41 -5.95 25.54
N VAL A 678 -22.47 -5.14 25.52
CA VAL A 678 -23.83 -5.58 25.17
C VAL A 678 -24.20 -4.96 23.84
N HIS A 679 -24.33 -5.78 22.80
CA HIS A 679 -24.75 -5.34 21.47
C HIS A 679 -26.27 -5.30 21.41
N ILE A 680 -26.86 -4.17 21.00
CA ILE A 680 -28.30 -4.01 20.80
C ILE A 680 -28.56 -3.83 19.30
N ASP A 681 -29.04 -4.91 18.66
CA ASP A 681 -29.24 -5.00 17.21
C ASP A 681 -30.65 -4.55 16.78
N ALA A 682 -31.63 -4.73 17.65
CA ALA A 682 -33.01 -4.36 17.38
C ALA A 682 -33.77 -4.04 18.68
N ALA A 683 -34.83 -3.27 18.54
CA ALA A 683 -35.80 -2.97 19.58
C ALA A 683 -37.21 -3.27 19.06
N THR A 684 -38.09 -3.63 19.98
CA THR A 684 -39.49 -3.97 19.70
C THR A 684 -40.41 -2.98 20.39
N GLY A 685 -41.66 -2.87 19.93
CA GLY A 685 -42.70 -2.13 20.63
C GLY A 685 -43.37 -2.96 21.73
N PRO A 686 -44.31 -2.36 22.48
CA PRO A 686 -44.95 -3.03 23.60
C PRO A 686 -45.92 -4.12 23.10
N PRO A 687 -45.92 -5.33 23.69
CA PRO A 687 -46.90 -6.37 23.39
C PRO A 687 -48.35 -5.90 23.60
N PRO A 688 -49.34 -6.50 22.91
CA PRO A 688 -50.74 -6.10 23.01
C PRO A 688 -51.33 -6.07 24.43
N ASP A 689 -50.80 -6.89 25.34
CA ASP A 689 -51.20 -7.01 26.73
C ASP A 689 -50.37 -6.14 27.70
N SER A 690 -49.49 -5.27 27.19
CA SER A 690 -48.80 -4.26 28.01
C SER A 690 -49.76 -3.25 28.63
N LEU A 691 -49.37 -2.68 29.78
CA LEU A 691 -50.05 -1.55 30.41
C LEU A 691 -49.15 -0.32 30.35
N LEU A 692 -49.67 0.77 29.77
CA LEU A 692 -48.94 2.01 29.53
C LEU A 692 -49.67 3.21 30.13
N SER A 693 -48.96 4.05 30.89
CA SER A 693 -49.47 5.31 31.44
C SER A 693 -48.40 6.41 31.41
N GLN A 694 -48.65 7.58 32.01
CA GLN A 694 -47.66 8.66 32.08
C GLN A 694 -46.48 8.38 33.03
N THR A 695 -46.63 7.45 33.98
CA THR A 695 -45.66 7.21 35.05
C THR A 695 -45.49 5.72 35.36
N TYR A 696 -45.93 4.85 34.44
CA TYR A 696 -45.91 3.40 34.62
C TYR A 696 -45.94 2.69 33.28
N PHE A 697 -44.99 1.78 33.08
CA PHE A 697 -44.93 0.85 31.97
C PHE A 697 -44.77 -0.59 32.48
N GLU A 698 -45.73 -1.46 32.14
CA GLU A 698 -45.62 -2.91 32.33
C GLU A 698 -45.57 -3.62 30.98
N HIS A 699 -44.52 -4.41 30.79
CA HIS A 699 -44.33 -5.20 29.58
C HIS A 699 -45.22 -6.45 29.60
N GLY A 700 -46.07 -6.62 28.59
CA GLY A 700 -46.90 -7.81 28.40
C GLY A 700 -46.08 -9.03 27.93
N VAL A 701 -46.72 -10.18 27.73
CA VAL A 701 -46.04 -11.40 27.26
C VAL A 701 -46.65 -11.98 25.99
N ALA A 702 -47.78 -11.44 25.53
CA ALA A 702 -48.47 -11.94 24.35
C ALA A 702 -47.60 -11.79 23.09
N GLY A 703 -47.26 -12.91 22.46
CA GLY A 703 -46.46 -12.96 21.24
C GLY A 703 -44.97 -12.69 21.40
N ALA A 704 -44.48 -12.44 22.63
CA ALA A 704 -43.08 -12.11 22.87
C ALA A 704 -42.12 -13.25 22.47
N GLN A 705 -42.44 -14.50 22.82
CA GLN A 705 -41.59 -15.65 22.48
C GLN A 705 -41.54 -15.91 20.96
N GLU A 706 -42.67 -15.75 20.25
CA GLU A 706 -42.71 -15.94 18.80
C GLU A 706 -41.84 -14.90 18.07
N LEU A 707 -41.83 -13.67 18.56
CA LEU A 707 -40.97 -12.60 18.06
C LEU A 707 -39.49 -12.90 18.33
N LEU A 708 -39.16 -13.37 19.54
CA LEU A 708 -37.81 -13.80 19.89
C LEU A 708 -37.34 -14.95 19.00
N ASP A 709 -38.15 -15.99 18.82
CA ASP A 709 -37.83 -17.15 17.98
C ASP A 709 -37.70 -16.76 16.50
N HIS A 710 -38.46 -15.77 16.04
CA HIS A 710 -38.33 -15.23 14.69
C HIS A 710 -36.97 -14.55 14.49
N HIS A 711 -36.60 -13.62 15.39
CA HIS A 711 -35.33 -12.91 15.30
C HIS A 711 -34.13 -13.84 15.47
N ASN A 712 -34.18 -14.75 16.45
CA ASN A 712 -33.11 -15.70 16.71
C ASN A 712 -32.84 -16.60 15.49
N ARG A 713 -33.90 -17.14 14.85
CA ARG A 713 -33.74 -17.93 13.61
C ARG A 713 -33.20 -17.09 12.45
N ARG A 714 -33.66 -15.85 12.29
CA ARG A 714 -33.24 -14.96 11.20
C ARG A 714 -31.75 -14.58 11.29
N THR A 715 -31.19 -14.56 12.50
CA THR A 715 -29.79 -14.18 12.75
C THR A 715 -28.89 -15.37 13.10
N ASN A 716 -29.37 -16.60 12.89
CA ASN A 716 -28.66 -17.83 13.26
C ASN A 716 -28.15 -17.82 14.71
N GLY A 717 -29.02 -17.45 15.65
CA GLY A 717 -28.72 -17.42 17.07
C GLY A 717 -27.87 -16.25 17.55
N LEU A 718 -27.39 -15.35 16.67
CA LEU A 718 -26.52 -14.22 17.03
C LEU A 718 -27.26 -13.09 17.78
N THR A 719 -28.58 -13.06 17.70
CA THR A 719 -29.43 -12.07 18.37
C THR A 719 -30.49 -12.81 19.19
N ALA A 720 -30.56 -12.49 20.47
CA ALA A 720 -31.51 -13.05 21.43
C ALA A 720 -32.06 -11.94 22.34
N PHE A 721 -32.88 -12.30 23.34
CA PHE A 721 -33.33 -11.33 24.34
C PHE A 721 -32.13 -10.77 25.12
N ALA A 722 -31.90 -9.47 25.03
CA ALA A 722 -30.83 -8.77 25.75
C ALA A 722 -31.37 -7.97 26.95
N GLY A 723 -32.64 -7.55 26.91
CA GLY A 723 -33.22 -6.74 27.97
C GLY A 723 -34.52 -6.06 27.58
N MET A 724 -34.86 -5.01 28.31
CA MET A 724 -36.03 -4.17 28.07
C MET A 724 -35.64 -2.71 27.98
N TRP A 725 -36.42 -1.95 27.21
CA TRP A 725 -36.32 -0.50 27.17
C TRP A 725 -37.67 0.13 27.48
N HIS A 726 -37.64 1.34 28.04
CA HIS A 726 -38.82 2.20 28.13
C HIS A 726 -38.44 3.69 28.13
N THR A 727 -39.44 4.55 28.06
CA THR A 727 -39.29 6.00 27.97
C THR A 727 -39.81 6.70 29.21
N HIS A 728 -39.14 7.77 29.65
CA HIS A 728 -39.67 8.81 30.54
C HIS A 728 -39.83 10.11 29.74
N PRO A 729 -40.97 10.33 29.05
CA PRO A 729 -41.17 11.53 28.24
C PRO A 729 -40.98 12.80 29.08
N TYR A 730 -40.17 13.74 28.61
CA TYR A 730 -39.88 15.02 29.29
C TYR A 730 -39.17 14.89 30.65
N GLY A 731 -38.96 13.67 31.15
CA GLY A 731 -38.37 13.36 32.44
C GLY A 731 -36.91 12.93 32.35
N PRO A 732 -36.22 12.78 33.50
CA PRO A 732 -34.85 12.29 33.51
C PRO A 732 -34.80 10.80 33.12
N ALA A 733 -33.79 10.44 32.32
CA ALA A 733 -33.43 9.05 32.05
C ALA A 733 -32.77 8.44 33.29
N ARG A 734 -33.57 8.03 34.27
CA ARG A 734 -33.14 7.35 35.50
C ARG A 734 -34.32 6.53 36.03
N PRO A 735 -34.07 5.40 36.71
CA PRO A 735 -35.15 4.55 37.20
C PRO A 735 -35.99 5.26 38.28
N SER A 736 -37.29 5.05 38.24
CA SER A 736 -38.20 5.32 39.36
C SER A 736 -38.11 4.19 40.40
N ALA A 737 -38.67 4.41 41.60
CA ALA A 737 -38.76 3.36 42.62
C ALA A 737 -39.52 2.11 42.12
N THR A 738 -40.48 2.30 41.21
CA THR A 738 -41.22 1.20 40.56
C THR A 738 -40.31 0.41 39.62
N ASP A 739 -39.47 1.09 38.84
CA ASP A 739 -38.53 0.45 37.93
C ASP A 739 -37.48 -0.36 38.70
N GLU A 740 -36.98 0.20 39.80
CA GLU A 740 -36.07 -0.48 40.71
C GLU A 740 -36.66 -1.76 41.29
N ALA A 741 -37.92 -1.72 41.73
CA ALA A 741 -38.63 -2.90 42.20
C ALA A 741 -38.90 -3.91 41.08
N GLY A 742 -39.17 -3.44 39.85
CA GLY A 742 -39.45 -4.25 38.67
C GLY A 742 -38.23 -4.95 38.05
N MET A 743 -37.01 -4.48 38.32
CA MET A 743 -35.76 -4.99 37.73
C MET A 743 -35.62 -6.52 37.84
N THR A 744 -35.97 -7.10 38.99
CA THR A 744 -35.88 -8.55 39.25
C THR A 744 -36.75 -9.39 38.30
N THR A 745 -37.84 -8.81 37.78
CA THR A 745 -38.80 -9.50 36.90
C THR A 745 -38.32 -9.56 35.45
N ILE A 746 -37.45 -8.64 35.01
CA ILE A 746 -36.93 -8.57 33.62
C ILE A 746 -36.19 -9.87 33.26
N THR A 747 -35.45 -10.43 34.22
CA THR A 747 -34.69 -11.68 34.04
C THR A 747 -35.57 -12.94 33.96
N SER A 748 -36.89 -12.84 34.16
CA SER A 748 -37.80 -13.98 34.04
C SER A 748 -38.22 -14.29 32.60
N LEU A 749 -37.96 -13.36 31.66
CA LEU A 749 -38.22 -13.52 30.23
C LEU A 749 -37.07 -14.16 29.46
N SER A 750 -35.86 -14.17 30.03
CA SER A 750 -34.72 -14.87 29.43
C SER A 750 -34.80 -16.37 29.71
N GLN A 751 -35.02 -17.18 28.67
CA GLN A 751 -34.78 -18.61 28.76
C GLN A 751 -33.27 -18.87 28.88
N GLY A 752 -32.75 -18.85 30.11
CA GLY A 752 -31.37 -19.27 30.44
C GLY A 752 -30.35 -18.17 30.74
N SER A 753 -30.59 -16.90 30.38
CA SER A 753 -29.70 -15.79 30.78
C SER A 753 -30.03 -15.31 32.20
N ARG A 754 -29.02 -15.24 33.08
CA ARG A 754 -29.13 -14.64 34.42
C ARG A 754 -29.00 -13.12 34.43
N ARG A 755 -28.82 -12.50 33.27
CA ARG A 755 -28.57 -11.06 33.12
C ARG A 755 -29.54 -10.47 32.08
N ALA A 756 -30.01 -9.26 32.34
CA ALA A 756 -30.83 -8.50 31.40
C ALA A 756 -30.52 -7.00 31.51
N LEU A 757 -30.50 -6.31 30.37
CA LEU A 757 -30.31 -4.86 30.31
C LEU A 757 -31.64 -4.14 30.59
N MET A 758 -31.61 -3.11 31.43
CA MET A 758 -32.66 -2.09 31.50
C MET A 758 -32.14 -0.80 30.86
N LEU A 759 -32.84 -0.34 29.83
CA LEU A 759 -32.55 0.91 29.13
C LEU A 759 -33.69 1.92 29.31
N ILE A 760 -33.39 3.12 29.78
CA ILE A 760 -34.37 4.20 29.96
C ILE A 760 -33.98 5.37 29.07
N LEU A 761 -34.91 5.82 28.24
CA LEU A 761 -34.76 6.97 27.36
C LEU A 761 -35.54 8.14 27.95
N GLY A 762 -34.93 9.31 28.05
CA GLY A 762 -35.59 10.51 28.56
C GLY A 762 -34.88 11.79 28.12
N GLY A 763 -35.26 12.91 28.71
CA GLY A 763 -34.62 14.20 28.48
C GLY A 763 -35.59 15.36 28.70
N PRO A 764 -35.07 16.58 29.00
CA PRO A 764 -35.91 17.77 29.03
C PRO A 764 -36.54 18.02 27.65
N GLU A 765 -37.62 18.79 27.62
CA GLU A 765 -38.44 19.00 26.42
C GLU A 765 -37.67 19.28 25.12
N PRO A 766 -36.65 20.17 25.09
CA PRO A 766 -35.88 20.40 23.87
C PRO A 766 -35.16 19.13 23.36
N VAL A 767 -34.52 18.38 24.26
CA VAL A 767 -33.78 17.15 23.94
C VAL A 767 -34.74 16.04 23.54
N TRP A 768 -35.84 15.88 24.29
CA TRP A 768 -36.84 14.85 24.01
C TRP A 768 -37.51 15.05 22.66
N ASN A 769 -37.95 16.27 22.36
CA ASN A 769 -38.57 16.59 21.08
C ASN A 769 -37.55 16.49 19.93
N ALA A 770 -36.28 16.88 20.15
CA ALA A 770 -35.24 16.77 19.12
C ALA A 770 -34.91 15.32 18.75
N TRP A 771 -34.79 14.41 19.73
CA TRP A 771 -34.66 12.97 19.43
C TRP A 771 -35.95 12.40 18.85
N ARG A 772 -37.10 12.70 19.46
CA ARG A 772 -38.39 12.15 19.02
C ARG A 772 -38.65 12.55 17.58
N ASP A 773 -38.54 13.83 17.21
CA ASP A 773 -38.98 14.36 15.91
C ASP A 773 -37.82 14.55 14.91
N GLY A 774 -36.57 14.55 15.37
CA GLY A 774 -35.36 14.69 14.57
C GLY A 774 -34.46 13.45 14.57
N ALA A 775 -33.14 13.70 14.62
CA ALA A 775 -32.09 12.68 14.54
C ALA A 775 -31.19 12.60 15.78
N ASP A 776 -31.26 13.59 16.67
CA ASP A 776 -30.40 13.73 17.86
C ASP A 776 -30.56 12.57 18.83
N ALA A 777 -29.61 12.37 19.75
CA ALA A 777 -29.68 11.34 20.78
C ALA A 777 -30.49 11.81 22.01
N PRO A 778 -31.26 10.92 22.67
CA PRO A 778 -31.91 11.25 23.93
C PRO A 778 -30.91 11.10 25.10
N HIS A 779 -31.29 11.53 26.30
CA HIS A 779 -30.58 11.06 27.49
C HIS A 779 -30.86 9.57 27.68
N LEU A 780 -29.82 8.82 28.04
CA LEU A 780 -29.88 7.38 28.24
C LEU A 780 -29.45 7.00 29.65
N TYR A 781 -30.11 5.99 30.19
CA TYR A 781 -29.65 5.24 31.35
C TYR A 781 -29.65 3.75 31.01
N ALA A 782 -28.54 3.09 31.29
CA ALA A 782 -28.35 1.66 31.09
C ALA A 782 -27.91 1.01 32.39
N ARG A 783 -28.54 -0.11 32.76
CA ARG A 783 -28.13 -0.94 33.90
C ARG A 783 -28.32 -2.41 33.58
N ILE A 784 -27.30 -3.23 33.80
CA ILE A 784 -27.41 -4.68 33.71
C ILE A 784 -27.90 -5.21 35.06
N VAL A 785 -29.00 -5.93 35.03
CA VAL A 785 -29.61 -6.56 36.20
C VAL A 785 -29.23 -8.03 36.22
N GLU A 786 -28.64 -8.50 37.33
CA GLU A 786 -28.32 -9.91 37.54
C GLU A 786 -29.33 -10.58 38.48
N ASN A 787 -29.82 -11.76 38.09
CA ASN A 787 -30.65 -12.60 38.96
C ASN A 787 -29.75 -13.49 39.82
N ARG A 788 -29.46 -13.08 41.06
CA ARG A 788 -28.79 -13.93 42.05
C ARG A 788 -29.81 -14.91 42.64
N PRO A 789 -29.61 -16.23 42.53
CA PRO A 789 -30.44 -17.19 43.25
C PRO A 789 -30.17 -17.02 44.74
N SER A 790 -31.10 -16.37 45.46
CA SER A 790 -31.09 -16.35 46.93
C SER A 790 -31.56 -17.73 47.43
N ALA A 791 -30.93 -18.20 48.52
CA ALA A 791 -31.32 -19.43 49.22
C ALA A 791 -32.70 -19.34 49.91
N ASP A 792 -33.32 -18.16 49.92
CA ASP A 792 -34.65 -17.87 50.48
C ASP A 792 -35.64 -17.51 49.36
N ALA A 793 -35.85 -18.43 48.42
CA ALA A 793 -36.86 -18.30 47.37
C ALA A 793 -38.29 -18.61 47.88
N THR A 794 -38.69 -18.05 49.02
CA THR A 794 -40.09 -18.09 49.52
C THR A 794 -40.77 -16.73 49.48
N ALA A 795 -40.08 -15.66 49.09
CA ALA A 795 -40.67 -14.36 48.81
C ALA A 795 -40.54 -14.02 47.31
N ALA A 796 -41.21 -14.78 46.44
CA ALA A 796 -41.45 -14.31 45.07
C ALA A 796 -42.42 -13.13 45.17
N GLY A 797 -41.87 -11.91 45.20
CA GLY A 797 -42.63 -10.67 45.18
C GLY A 797 -43.66 -10.72 44.05
N GLY A 798 -44.94 -10.69 44.41
CA GLY A 798 -46.00 -10.50 43.43
C GLY A 798 -45.76 -9.19 42.71
N ALA A 799 -46.00 -9.16 41.40
CA ALA A 799 -45.98 -7.91 40.63
C ALA A 799 -46.71 -6.82 41.43
N MET A 800 -46.12 -5.63 41.52
CA MET A 800 -46.77 -4.51 42.20
C MET A 800 -48.08 -4.22 41.47
N ALA A 801 -49.17 -3.94 42.18
CA ALA A 801 -50.42 -3.57 41.51
C ALA A 801 -50.18 -2.27 40.73
N PRO A 802 -50.67 -2.14 39.48
CA PRO A 802 -50.53 -0.89 38.74
C PRO A 802 -51.17 0.25 39.56
N PRO A 803 -50.51 1.42 39.68
CA PRO A 803 -51.06 2.55 40.42
C PRO A 803 -52.43 2.99 39.86
N PRO A 804 -53.29 3.66 40.63
CA PRO A 804 -54.54 4.19 40.09
C PRO A 804 -54.26 5.19 38.96
N GLY A 805 -54.91 5.03 37.80
CA GLY A 805 -54.64 5.90 36.65
C GLY A 805 -55.23 5.39 35.35
N ARG A 806 -55.11 6.22 34.31
CA ARG A 806 -55.54 5.89 32.94
C ARG A 806 -54.46 5.07 32.25
N TYR A 807 -54.82 3.85 31.84
CA TYR A 807 -53.94 2.93 31.14
C TYR A 807 -54.32 2.77 29.67
N PHE A 808 -53.33 2.48 28.85
CA PHE A 808 -53.49 2.07 27.45
C PHE A 808 -52.87 0.69 27.27
N SER A 809 -53.44 -0.11 26.36
CA SER A 809 -52.86 -1.38 25.95
C SER A 809 -51.82 -1.20 24.84
N GLY A 810 -50.86 -2.12 24.74
CA GLY A 810 -49.83 -2.07 23.71
C GLY A 810 -50.43 -2.15 22.31
N GLY A 811 -50.00 -1.28 21.40
CA GLY A 811 -50.47 -1.27 20.02
C GLY A 811 -51.87 -0.70 19.76
N TYR A 812 -52.67 -0.36 20.78
CA TYR A 812 -54.01 0.23 20.63
C TYR A 812 -54.05 1.71 21.04
N ALA A 813 -55.10 2.42 20.58
CA ALA A 813 -55.30 3.87 20.80
C ALA A 813 -56.33 4.18 21.90
N TYR A 814 -57.12 3.20 22.33
CA TYR A 814 -58.19 3.39 23.31
C TYR A 814 -57.69 3.05 24.73
N PRO A 815 -58.08 3.82 25.76
CA PRO A 815 -57.75 3.50 27.14
C PRO A 815 -58.45 2.21 27.57
N SER A 816 -57.79 1.43 28.43
CA SER A 816 -58.34 0.23 29.05
C SER A 816 -59.35 0.64 30.14
N ASP A 817 -60.58 0.13 30.11
CA ASP A 817 -61.56 0.39 31.18
C ASP A 817 -61.05 -0.19 32.52
N GLU A 818 -61.17 0.56 33.63
CA GLU A 818 -60.73 0.13 34.98
C GLU A 818 -61.34 -1.22 35.43
N THR A 819 -62.49 -1.60 34.86
CA THR A 819 -63.19 -2.88 35.11
C THR A 819 -62.71 -4.04 34.22
N SER A 820 -61.80 -3.77 33.28
CA SER A 820 -61.28 -4.72 32.28
C SER A 820 -59.79 -5.05 32.42
N LEU A 821 -59.11 -4.53 33.47
CA LEU A 821 -57.74 -4.93 33.79
C LEU A 821 -57.67 -6.46 33.89
N PRO A 822 -56.73 -7.14 33.19
CA PRO A 822 -56.69 -8.59 33.16
C PRO A 822 -56.65 -9.14 34.58
N SER A 823 -57.69 -9.88 34.99
CA SER A 823 -57.66 -10.62 36.24
C SER A 823 -56.39 -11.47 36.23
N ARG A 824 -55.51 -11.31 37.24
CA ARG A 824 -54.27 -12.08 37.40
C ARG A 824 -54.56 -13.57 37.37
N ARG A 825 -54.64 -14.17 36.17
CA ARG A 825 -54.74 -15.60 36.01
C ARG A 825 -53.39 -16.17 36.43
N ARG A 826 -53.42 -16.88 37.57
CA ARG A 826 -52.32 -17.68 38.13
C ARG A 826 -51.34 -18.12 37.04
N ARG A 827 -50.06 -17.75 37.22
CA ARG A 827 -48.92 -18.34 36.50
C ARG A 827 -49.11 -19.87 36.46
N ARG A 828 -49.59 -20.41 35.33
CA ARG A 828 -49.55 -21.85 35.09
C ARG A 828 -48.10 -22.16 34.73
N THR A 829 -47.44 -22.87 35.62
CA THR A 829 -46.17 -23.56 35.38
C THR A 829 -46.32 -24.48 34.15
N TRP A 830 -45.85 -24.01 33.00
CA TRP A 830 -45.75 -24.80 31.75
C TRP A 830 -44.38 -25.49 31.58
N LEU A 831 -43.64 -25.66 32.68
CA LEU A 831 -42.43 -26.48 32.73
C LEU A 831 -42.79 -27.98 32.70
N ARG A 832 -42.95 -28.52 31.49
CA ARG A 832 -42.56 -29.89 31.06
C ARG A 832 -43.17 -30.17 29.69
N ARG A 833 -42.38 -29.97 28.63
CA ARG A 833 -42.31 -30.87 27.45
C ARG A 833 -41.30 -30.32 26.45
N ARG A 834 -40.08 -30.87 26.51
CA ARG A 834 -39.36 -31.53 25.40
C ARG A 834 -37.99 -31.91 25.94
N ARG A 835 -37.80 -33.23 26.10
CA ARG A 835 -36.48 -33.85 26.14
C ARG A 835 -35.99 -33.99 24.71
#